data_AF-A0A351WVP0-F1
#
_entry.id   AF-A0A351WVP0-F1
#
_cell.length_a   1.000
_cell.length_b   1.000
_cell.length_c   1.000
_cell.angle_alpha   90.00
_cell.angle_beta   90.00
_cell.angle_gamma   90.00
#
_symmetry.space_group_name_H-M   'P 1'
#
loop_
_entity.id
_entity.type
_entity.pdbx_description
1 polymer ?
#
loop_
_entity_poly.entity_id
_entity_poly.type
_entity_poly.pdbx_seq_one_letter_code
_entity_poly.pdbx_strand_id
1 'polypeptide(L)'
;MYMGRFSIFRIAVLFASVLWASSASCEEFRGKWWHYYQRGMEYSDREQLESALGDLKTAIGKREKDQRMARTYGMHFIDYFPHRELGIVYLKKGELDAAIRELEESVRSAESAKGVYYLNAARKARLATMSRGALAPLAISIERGEQPLVTRDASIPVSATVTSGMFVSRVTVNGLNVPVEEAKAKLAFRLALPLDDDTREIRIVAEDLAGNKKEAVVPITVKREGPSVAISALDHVRSGGKSLARLTGEVQDSLGIRAIRIGDHRVETGGARSFPIALDLEAKGAQRVLLRAEDMIGNETVAEIDLSGILREDESQAREEAERERARLALEQEEKRREAERQRALESEKERLAQVALEKLRQEALAVQAAVKLAAQQAEAERLVREEAERVRLAAERGEQERLAREAAERERLARLAAELEEQRLKAEKERALEEQAEKGRLARAAQEKLRREQAAAEAAARLAAQKAEAERRFREAAERERVAQKQRDQEQLARLKAEAEEKVRQAEKAEKERKAKVVVEREKLKAIMNEQKLSKAMSTDSAKQLSSDRMLTGGGTTVFVSPTPVAVAVAVAPVAPARIPAAEKPEKCRKGDRNKPSLDIRDPGVPFVFVDAYPLDGVAVDNCEVERVVVNGRDVSIKKGKEVYFSSIVKLKNGDNSIKVDVYDASGNASSRELHVTRKVPSVLQNGSRMSVLVLPFDHDSASGDSVRLASDYLTGAVAEQKRFMVVERQKLKQLMEERKLSLALGEDNAKAAQLGKIAAAEAIIINSARHNERSLEVTSRIVDTETSEVMSVLDVYTEDVSAASVKNLMTVLAAKIARSFPVVEGIVISRDDDKVVTDLGAPQMVRQRTGAIIYRKGAEIKHPVTGKSLGFETEKLGEGYLDEVQESFSKLKLVQRYRDRVIKPTDLVVTK
;
A
#
# COMPACT_ATOMS: atom_id res chain seq x y z
N MET A 1 -91.98 -6.93 6.02
CA MET A 1 -91.75 -8.36 6.35
C MET A 1 -90.40 -8.74 5.76
N TYR A 2 -89.37 -8.98 6.60
CA TYR A 2 -87.96 -9.26 6.24
C TYR A 2 -87.26 -8.14 5.40
N MET A 3 -86.15 -7.55 5.83
CA MET A 3 -84.75 -8.06 5.87
C MET A 3 -84.17 -8.33 4.46
N GLY A 4 -83.01 -7.78 4.09
CA GLY A 4 -82.10 -6.96 4.92
C GLY A 4 -80.96 -6.26 4.17
N ARG A 5 -79.95 -5.83 4.94
CA ARG A 5 -78.79 -5.05 4.52
C ARG A 5 -77.96 -5.77 3.45
N PHE A 6 -77.36 -5.01 2.53
CA PHE A 6 -75.90 -4.88 2.48
C PHE A 6 -75.49 -3.54 1.83
N SER A 7 -74.43 -2.94 2.35
CA SER A 7 -73.80 -1.70 1.87
C SER A 7 -72.28 -1.84 1.97
N ILE A 8 -71.54 -0.89 1.39
CA ILE A 8 -70.07 -0.78 1.47
C ILE A 8 -69.31 -1.93 0.79
N PHE A 9 -69.11 -1.88 -0.53
CA PHE A 9 -67.91 -2.46 -1.19
C PHE A 9 -67.66 -1.99 -2.64
N ARG A 10 -67.62 -0.67 -2.93
CA ARG A 10 -67.21 -0.19 -4.28
C ARG A 10 -66.59 1.20 -4.43
N ILE A 11 -66.04 1.78 -3.36
CA ILE A 11 -65.26 3.04 -3.40
C ILE A 11 -63.87 2.79 -2.79
N ALA A 12 -63.01 2.06 -3.53
CA ALA A 12 -61.69 1.65 -3.05
C ALA A 12 -60.65 1.34 -4.16
N VAL A 13 -60.92 1.66 -5.44
CA VAL A 13 -60.17 1.09 -6.59
C VAL A 13 -59.50 2.15 -7.49
N LEU A 14 -59.70 3.45 -7.24
CA LEU A 14 -59.25 4.53 -8.13
C LEU A 14 -58.36 5.60 -7.46
N PHE A 15 -57.53 5.20 -6.48
CA PHE A 15 -56.55 6.10 -5.83
C PHE A 15 -55.16 5.46 -5.61
N ALA A 16 -54.87 4.33 -6.24
CA ALA A 16 -53.70 3.48 -5.95
C ALA A 16 -52.73 3.29 -7.15
N SER A 17 -52.68 4.26 -8.08
CA SER A 17 -52.00 4.07 -9.39
C SER A 17 -51.11 5.24 -9.86
N VAL A 18 -50.78 6.20 -8.98
CA VAL A 18 -49.93 7.38 -9.32
C VAL A 18 -48.73 7.55 -8.38
N LEU A 19 -48.65 6.77 -7.30
CA LEU A 19 -47.54 6.78 -6.33
C LEU A 19 -47.07 5.35 -6.03
N TRP A 20 -46.34 4.74 -6.96
CA TRP A 20 -45.43 3.62 -6.71
C TRP A 20 -44.49 3.43 -7.93
N ALA A 21 -43.48 4.31 -8.02
CA ALA A 21 -42.47 4.32 -9.07
C ALA A 21 -41.06 4.49 -8.46
N SER A 22 -40.72 3.59 -7.54
CA SER A 22 -39.35 3.39 -7.05
C SER A 22 -38.90 1.98 -7.42
N SER A 23 -37.61 1.79 -7.69
CA SER A 23 -37.05 0.61 -8.35
C SER A 23 -36.91 -0.60 -7.42
N ALA A 24 -38.03 -1.26 -7.12
CA ALA A 24 -38.06 -2.61 -6.59
C ALA A 24 -38.75 -3.55 -7.59
N SER A 25 -37.99 -4.45 -8.21
CA SER A 25 -38.55 -5.54 -9.03
C SER A 25 -39.26 -6.53 -8.10
N CYS A 26 -40.58 -6.41 -7.99
CA CYS A 26 -41.40 -7.32 -7.18
C CYS A 26 -41.47 -8.71 -7.83
N GLU A 27 -40.47 -9.56 -7.54
CA GLU A 27 -40.52 -10.97 -7.91
C GLU A 27 -41.72 -11.66 -7.25
N GLU A 28 -42.47 -12.41 -8.03
CA GLU A 28 -43.67 -13.11 -7.55
C GLU A 28 -43.29 -14.14 -6.47
N PHE A 29 -43.91 -14.06 -5.28
CA PHE A 29 -43.56 -14.88 -4.11
C PHE A 29 -43.95 -16.36 -4.30
N ARG A 30 -43.14 -17.11 -5.06
CA ARG A 30 -43.33 -18.55 -5.38
C ARG A 30 -42.81 -19.52 -4.31
N GLY A 31 -42.74 -19.09 -3.04
CA GLY A 31 -42.37 -19.96 -1.90
C GLY A 31 -40.99 -20.66 -1.97
N LYS A 32 -40.02 -20.11 -2.72
CA LYS A 32 -38.66 -20.63 -2.83
C LYS A 32 -37.79 -20.16 -1.66
N TRP A 33 -36.73 -20.90 -1.32
CA TRP A 33 -35.87 -20.60 -0.16
C TRP A 33 -35.30 -19.17 -0.18
N TRP A 34 -34.94 -18.65 -1.36
CA TRP A 34 -34.43 -17.28 -1.50
C TRP A 34 -35.50 -16.22 -1.26
N HIS A 35 -36.76 -16.44 -1.64
CA HIS A 35 -37.85 -15.50 -1.38
C HIS A 35 -38.11 -15.32 0.13
N TYR A 36 -38.05 -16.42 0.89
CA TYR A 36 -38.15 -16.37 2.36
C TYR A 36 -36.97 -15.61 2.97
N TYR A 37 -35.75 -15.82 2.47
CA TYR A 37 -34.57 -15.10 2.94
C TYR A 37 -34.57 -13.60 2.58
N GLN A 38 -34.95 -13.23 1.36
CA GLN A 38 -35.09 -11.83 0.94
C GLN A 38 -36.12 -11.09 1.79
N ARG A 39 -37.31 -11.68 1.98
CA ARG A 39 -38.36 -11.08 2.81
C ARG A 39 -38.00 -11.08 4.31
N GLY A 40 -37.28 -12.09 4.78
CA GLY A 40 -36.69 -12.13 6.13
C GLY A 40 -35.67 -11.02 6.39
N MET A 41 -34.83 -10.70 5.39
CA MET A 41 -33.95 -9.52 5.45
C MET A 41 -34.76 -8.22 5.49
N GLU A 42 -35.75 -8.03 4.59
CA GLU A 42 -36.63 -6.85 4.60
C GLU A 42 -37.34 -6.65 5.95
N TYR A 43 -37.79 -7.74 6.59
CA TYR A 43 -38.36 -7.67 7.93
C TYR A 43 -37.32 -7.31 9.00
N SER A 44 -36.08 -7.81 8.91
CA SER A 44 -34.99 -7.44 9.85
C SER A 44 -34.58 -5.97 9.71
N ASP A 45 -34.54 -5.44 8.48
CA ASP A 45 -34.24 -4.04 8.18
C ASP A 45 -35.38 -3.10 8.64
N ARG A 46 -36.64 -3.55 8.59
CA ARG A 46 -37.82 -2.84 9.12
C ARG A 46 -38.08 -3.08 10.62
N GLU A 47 -37.13 -3.68 11.34
CA GLU A 47 -37.21 -4.04 12.77
C GLU A 47 -38.41 -4.97 13.15
N GLN A 48 -39.01 -5.66 12.18
CA GLN A 48 -40.11 -6.61 12.35
C GLN A 48 -39.59 -8.01 12.75
N LEU A 49 -38.98 -8.10 13.93
CA LEU A 49 -38.11 -9.21 14.34
C LEU A 49 -38.78 -10.60 14.29
N GLU A 50 -40.03 -10.75 14.73
CA GLU A 50 -40.69 -12.07 14.72
C GLU A 50 -41.05 -12.54 13.29
N SER A 51 -41.44 -11.61 12.41
CA SER A 51 -41.65 -11.88 10.98
C SER A 51 -40.35 -12.32 10.31
N ALA A 52 -39.24 -11.62 10.61
CA ALA A 52 -37.91 -11.98 10.13
C ALA A 52 -37.48 -13.37 10.62
N LEU A 53 -37.65 -13.65 11.91
CA LEU A 53 -37.32 -14.93 12.54
C LEU A 53 -38.09 -16.10 11.91
N GLY A 54 -39.39 -15.93 11.66
CA GLY A 54 -40.23 -16.95 11.01
C GLY A 54 -39.82 -17.25 9.57
N ASP A 55 -39.55 -16.21 8.78
CA ASP A 55 -39.11 -16.35 7.39
C ASP A 55 -37.69 -16.93 7.28
N LEU A 56 -36.74 -16.46 8.09
CA LEU A 56 -35.36 -16.94 8.08
C LEU A 56 -35.28 -18.42 8.51
N LYS A 57 -36.03 -18.85 9.53
CA LYS A 57 -36.16 -20.29 9.86
C LYS A 57 -36.79 -21.09 8.73
N THR A 58 -37.74 -20.51 7.99
CA THR A 58 -38.35 -21.16 6.82
C THR A 58 -37.38 -21.23 5.62
N ALA A 59 -36.42 -20.31 5.52
CA ALA A 59 -35.32 -20.40 4.57
C ALA A 59 -34.34 -21.52 4.94
N ILE A 60 -33.84 -21.55 6.19
CA ILE A 60 -32.95 -22.61 6.73
C ILE A 60 -33.57 -24.00 6.51
N GLY A 61 -34.84 -24.18 6.89
CA GLY A 61 -35.58 -25.43 6.71
C GLY A 61 -35.83 -25.86 5.26
N LYS A 62 -35.45 -25.04 4.26
CA LYS A 62 -35.45 -25.37 2.82
C LYS A 62 -34.06 -25.43 2.20
N ARG A 63 -33.09 -24.68 2.76
CA ARG A 63 -31.67 -24.67 2.41
C ARG A 63 -30.91 -24.18 3.64
N GLU A 64 -30.29 -25.11 4.36
CA GLU A 64 -29.63 -24.86 5.65
C GLU A 64 -28.40 -23.94 5.50
N LYS A 65 -27.37 -24.41 4.80
CA LYS A 65 -26.02 -23.83 4.80
C LYS A 65 -25.96 -22.40 4.29
N ASP A 66 -25.35 -21.51 5.08
CA ASP A 66 -24.84 -20.22 4.63
C ASP A 66 -23.76 -20.43 3.54
N GLN A 67 -23.78 -19.60 2.51
CA GLN A 67 -22.79 -19.59 1.44
C GLN A 67 -22.87 -18.33 0.57
N ARG A 68 -21.71 -17.86 0.10
CA ARG A 68 -21.64 -16.89 -0.99
C ARG A 68 -22.12 -17.49 -2.31
N MET A 69 -22.57 -16.63 -3.22
CA MET A 69 -23.00 -16.98 -4.59
C MET A 69 -23.89 -18.23 -4.63
N ALA A 70 -24.92 -18.27 -3.80
CA ALA A 70 -25.96 -19.29 -3.86
C ALA A 70 -26.83 -19.10 -5.10
N ARG A 71 -26.67 -20.02 -6.08
CA ARG A 71 -27.48 -20.05 -7.31
C ARG A 71 -28.97 -20.17 -6.97
N THR A 72 -29.80 -19.25 -7.47
CA THR A 72 -31.26 -19.23 -7.27
C THR A 72 -31.97 -19.87 -8.46
N TYR A 73 -31.91 -19.23 -9.64
CA TYR A 73 -32.44 -19.72 -10.91
C TYR A 73 -31.58 -19.20 -12.08
N GLY A 74 -31.55 -19.94 -13.19
CA GLY A 74 -30.79 -19.54 -14.38
C GLY A 74 -29.30 -19.30 -14.08
N MET A 75 -28.83 -18.07 -14.35
CA MET A 75 -27.48 -17.58 -14.04
C MET A 75 -27.46 -16.60 -12.85
N HIS A 76 -28.54 -16.48 -12.08
CA HIS A 76 -28.60 -15.59 -10.93
C HIS A 76 -28.06 -16.28 -9.66
N PHE A 77 -27.26 -15.53 -8.90
CA PHE A 77 -26.63 -15.94 -7.67
C PHE A 77 -26.84 -14.85 -6.61
N ILE A 78 -27.11 -15.24 -5.37
CA ILE A 78 -27.20 -14.30 -4.24
C ILE A 78 -26.25 -14.74 -3.12
N ASP A 79 -25.75 -13.80 -2.34
CA ASP A 79 -25.08 -14.12 -1.08
C ASP A 79 -26.15 -14.50 -0.03
N TYR A 80 -26.11 -15.77 0.40
CA TYR A 80 -27.15 -16.42 1.18
C TYR A 80 -26.60 -16.78 2.57
N PHE A 81 -27.00 -16.02 3.58
CA PHE A 81 -26.49 -16.14 4.93
C PHE A 81 -27.65 -16.20 5.96
N PRO A 82 -28.55 -17.20 5.87
CA PRO A 82 -29.74 -17.26 6.72
C PRO A 82 -29.41 -17.43 8.21
N HIS A 83 -28.39 -18.20 8.60
CA HIS A 83 -27.97 -18.31 10.00
C HIS A 83 -27.38 -16.99 10.51
N ARG A 84 -26.62 -16.27 9.67
CA ARG A 84 -26.11 -14.91 9.98
C ARG A 84 -27.24 -13.97 10.36
N GLU A 85 -28.22 -13.81 9.47
CA GLU A 85 -29.31 -12.86 9.66
C GLU A 85 -30.26 -13.31 10.78
N LEU A 86 -30.45 -14.63 10.99
CA LEU A 86 -31.22 -15.16 12.12
C LEU A 86 -30.52 -14.88 13.46
N GLY A 87 -29.19 -15.05 13.53
CA GLY A 87 -28.40 -14.71 14.70
C GLY A 87 -28.40 -13.22 15.02
N ILE A 88 -28.41 -12.35 14.00
CA ILE A 88 -28.59 -10.90 14.15
C ILE A 88 -29.99 -10.58 14.71
N VAL A 89 -31.04 -11.23 14.22
CA VAL A 89 -32.40 -11.06 14.76
C VAL A 89 -32.47 -11.52 16.22
N TYR A 90 -31.84 -12.65 16.56
CA TYR A 90 -31.74 -13.10 17.96
C TYR A 90 -30.97 -12.13 18.84
N LEU A 91 -29.89 -11.51 18.35
CA LEU A 91 -29.16 -10.46 19.06
C LEU A 91 -30.04 -9.23 19.31
N LYS A 92 -30.78 -8.76 18.29
CA LYS A 92 -31.75 -7.66 18.42
C LYS A 92 -32.86 -7.96 19.44
N LYS A 93 -33.24 -9.22 19.63
CA LYS A 93 -34.19 -9.68 20.66
C LYS A 93 -33.59 -9.88 22.06
N GLY A 94 -32.26 -9.83 22.21
CA GLY A 94 -31.58 -10.16 23.47
C GLY A 94 -31.45 -11.66 23.76
N GLU A 95 -31.76 -12.54 22.79
CA GLU A 95 -31.63 -14.00 22.93
C GLU A 95 -30.16 -14.43 22.71
N LEU A 96 -29.24 -13.97 23.57
CA LEU A 96 -27.78 -13.96 23.33
C LEU A 96 -27.16 -15.33 23.04
N ASP A 97 -27.56 -16.38 23.76
CA ASP A 97 -27.05 -17.75 23.53
C ASP A 97 -27.53 -18.34 22.20
N ALA A 98 -28.74 -17.96 21.74
CA ALA A 98 -29.22 -18.33 20.41
C ALA A 98 -28.47 -17.52 19.33
N ALA A 99 -28.28 -16.22 19.54
CA ALA A 99 -27.54 -15.35 18.64
C ALA A 99 -26.12 -15.88 18.39
N ILE A 100 -25.36 -16.19 19.45
CA ILE A 100 -24.00 -16.73 19.34
C ILE A 100 -24.00 -18.05 18.58
N ARG A 101 -24.91 -19.00 18.89
CA ARG A 101 -24.96 -20.30 18.20
C ARG A 101 -25.17 -20.14 16.69
N GLU A 102 -26.15 -19.35 16.26
CA GLU A 102 -26.42 -19.17 14.82
C GLU A 102 -25.28 -18.40 14.12
N LEU A 103 -24.64 -17.45 14.81
CA LEU A 103 -23.49 -16.71 14.26
C LEU A 103 -22.22 -17.56 14.19
N GLU A 104 -22.01 -18.49 15.13
CA GLU A 104 -20.92 -19.48 15.08
C GLU A 104 -21.17 -20.52 13.98
N GLU A 105 -22.42 -20.94 13.75
CA GLU A 105 -22.79 -21.79 12.61
C GLU A 105 -22.54 -21.07 11.27
N SER A 106 -22.95 -19.80 11.17
CA SER A 106 -22.71 -18.96 9.99
C SER A 106 -21.22 -18.81 9.68
N VAL A 107 -20.42 -18.36 10.66
CA VAL A 107 -18.96 -18.18 10.47
C VAL A 107 -18.25 -19.50 10.13
N ARG A 108 -18.71 -20.63 10.70
CA ARG A 108 -18.16 -21.97 10.41
C ARG A 108 -18.53 -22.49 9.02
N SER A 109 -19.70 -22.14 8.49
CA SER A 109 -20.18 -22.59 7.17
C SER A 109 -19.74 -21.68 6.03
N ALA A 110 -19.76 -20.36 6.23
CA ALA A 110 -19.15 -19.37 5.35
C ALA A 110 -18.79 -18.08 6.11
N GLU A 111 -17.48 -17.79 6.27
CA GLU A 111 -17.04 -16.58 6.95
C GLU A 111 -17.45 -15.31 6.18
N SER A 112 -17.99 -14.32 6.91
CA SER A 112 -18.27 -12.97 6.42
C SER A 112 -18.03 -11.91 7.49
N ALA A 113 -17.50 -10.76 7.10
CA ALA A 113 -17.17 -9.67 8.02
C ALA A 113 -18.37 -9.22 8.86
N LYS A 114 -19.59 -9.20 8.29
CA LYS A 114 -20.82 -8.89 9.01
C LYS A 114 -21.16 -9.97 10.06
N GLY A 115 -21.01 -11.26 9.72
CA GLY A 115 -21.24 -12.36 10.66
C GLY A 115 -20.24 -12.34 11.83
N VAL A 116 -18.97 -12.12 11.51
CA VAL A 116 -17.88 -11.96 12.48
C VAL A 116 -18.08 -10.75 13.40
N TYR A 117 -18.49 -9.60 12.84
CA TYR A 117 -18.82 -8.40 13.60
C TYR A 117 -19.93 -8.65 14.63
N TYR A 118 -21.05 -9.24 14.21
CA TYR A 118 -22.16 -9.53 15.12
C TYR A 118 -21.86 -10.68 16.08
N LEU A 119 -21.01 -11.64 15.72
CA LEU A 119 -20.53 -12.69 16.63
C LEU A 119 -19.73 -12.08 17.79
N ASN A 120 -18.82 -11.15 17.48
CA ASN A 120 -18.08 -10.39 18.49
C ASN A 120 -19.02 -9.54 19.35
N ALA A 121 -20.03 -8.89 18.75
CA ALA A 121 -21.03 -8.10 19.48
C ALA A 121 -21.87 -8.96 20.43
N ALA A 122 -22.35 -10.13 19.98
CA ALA A 122 -23.13 -11.07 20.78
C ALA A 122 -22.30 -11.69 21.92
N ARG A 123 -21.06 -12.12 21.64
CA ARG A 123 -20.09 -12.56 22.67
C ARG A 123 -19.85 -11.45 23.70
N LYS A 124 -19.64 -10.20 23.27
CA LYS A 124 -19.44 -9.05 24.16
C LYS A 124 -20.67 -8.73 25.02
N ALA A 125 -21.88 -8.77 24.44
CA ALA A 125 -23.13 -8.59 25.17
C ALA A 125 -23.31 -9.68 26.26
N ARG A 126 -23.03 -10.95 25.93
CA ARG A 126 -23.11 -12.06 26.88
C ARG A 126 -22.10 -11.89 28.02
N LEU A 127 -20.86 -11.49 27.71
CA LEU A 127 -19.84 -11.19 28.73
C LEU A 127 -20.24 -10.02 29.66
N ALA A 128 -21.06 -9.07 29.20
CA ALA A 128 -21.59 -8.00 30.05
C ALA A 128 -22.66 -8.50 31.05
N THR A 129 -23.35 -9.61 30.75
CA THR A 129 -24.32 -10.25 31.67
C THR A 129 -23.70 -11.27 32.64
N MET A 130 -22.42 -11.61 32.48
CA MET A 130 -21.74 -12.63 33.29
C MET A 130 -20.85 -12.02 34.39
N SER A 131 -20.77 -12.70 35.54
CA SER A 131 -19.78 -12.36 36.57
C SER A 131 -18.36 -12.70 36.08
N ARG A 132 -17.50 -11.68 35.95
CA ARG A 132 -16.16 -11.81 35.35
C ARG A 132 -15.20 -12.75 36.11
N GLY A 133 -15.46 -13.03 37.39
CA GLY A 133 -14.53 -13.74 38.27
C GLY A 133 -14.29 -15.23 37.95
N ALA A 134 -15.04 -15.83 37.04
CA ALA A 134 -14.94 -17.25 36.68
C ALA A 134 -14.24 -17.52 35.32
N LEU A 135 -13.84 -16.48 34.58
CA LEU A 135 -13.24 -16.63 33.25
C LEU A 135 -11.70 -16.54 33.30
N ALA A 136 -11.03 -17.32 32.45
CA ALA A 136 -9.57 -17.30 32.35
C ALA A 136 -9.07 -15.89 31.97
N PRO A 137 -8.09 -15.32 32.69
CA PRO A 137 -7.62 -13.95 32.43
C PRO A 137 -6.85 -13.86 31.11
N LEU A 138 -6.75 -12.65 30.58
CA LEU A 138 -5.93 -12.34 29.41
C LEU A 138 -4.44 -12.67 29.71
N ALA A 139 -3.81 -13.44 28.83
CA ALA A 139 -2.42 -13.84 28.90
C ALA A 139 -1.73 -13.76 27.53
N ILE A 140 -0.44 -13.47 27.54
CA ILE A 140 0.44 -13.43 26.37
C ILE A 140 1.58 -14.41 26.67
N SER A 141 1.97 -15.21 25.68
CA SER A 141 3.07 -16.18 25.76
C SER A 141 3.89 -16.07 24.48
N ILE A 142 5.13 -15.60 24.60
CA ILE A 142 6.05 -15.32 23.48
C ILE A 142 6.89 -16.57 23.24
N GLU A 143 7.07 -17.01 21.99
CA GLU A 143 7.75 -18.30 21.70
C GLU A 143 9.22 -18.34 22.18
N ARG A 144 9.92 -17.20 22.14
CA ARG A 144 11.29 -17.02 22.67
C ARG A 144 11.31 -16.64 24.16
N GLY A 145 10.15 -16.45 24.79
CA GLY A 145 10.01 -15.78 26.08
C GLY A 145 10.41 -14.30 26.04
N GLU A 146 10.48 -13.68 27.22
CA GLU A 146 10.80 -12.25 27.40
C GLU A 146 12.31 -11.98 27.58
N GLN A 147 13.17 -12.95 27.21
CA GLN A 147 14.62 -12.79 27.31
C GLN A 147 15.13 -11.68 26.38
N PRO A 148 16.12 -10.86 26.79
CA PRO A 148 16.72 -9.85 25.92
C PRO A 148 17.13 -10.41 24.55
N LEU A 149 16.78 -9.69 23.49
CA LEU A 149 17.21 -9.96 22.13
C LEU A 149 18.36 -9.03 21.76
N VAL A 150 19.40 -9.56 21.14
CA VAL A 150 20.40 -8.77 20.41
C VAL A 150 20.29 -9.16 18.94
N THR A 151 20.23 -8.18 18.05
CA THR A 151 20.25 -8.43 16.60
C THR A 151 20.83 -7.22 15.84
N ARG A 152 21.33 -7.47 14.63
CA ARG A 152 21.69 -6.47 13.63
C ARG A 152 20.61 -6.31 12.54
N ASP A 153 19.61 -7.17 12.50
CA ASP A 153 18.71 -7.34 11.35
C ASP A 153 17.78 -6.14 11.15
N ALA A 154 17.38 -5.88 9.91
CA ALA A 154 16.42 -4.82 9.55
C ALA A 154 14.99 -5.11 10.03
N SER A 155 14.66 -6.37 10.27
CA SER A 155 13.36 -6.84 10.77
C SER A 155 13.50 -8.24 11.39
N ILE A 156 12.60 -8.60 12.32
CA ILE A 156 12.59 -9.90 13.00
C ILE A 156 11.20 -10.54 13.02
N PRO A 157 11.09 -11.88 13.00
CA PRO A 157 9.82 -12.57 13.24
C PRO A 157 9.48 -12.53 14.74
N VAL A 158 8.38 -11.87 15.10
CA VAL A 158 7.77 -11.90 16.43
C VAL A 158 6.62 -12.90 16.41
N SER A 159 6.77 -14.01 17.14
CA SER A 159 5.71 -14.99 17.35
C SER A 159 5.19 -14.96 18.79
N ALA A 160 3.88 -14.98 18.97
CA ALA A 160 3.26 -15.16 20.28
C ALA A 160 1.89 -15.84 20.21
N THR A 161 1.52 -16.49 21.30
CA THR A 161 0.17 -16.98 21.60
C THR A 161 -0.46 -16.10 22.66
N VAL A 162 -1.66 -15.59 22.38
CA VAL A 162 -2.50 -14.83 23.31
C VAL A 162 -3.73 -15.66 23.66
N THR A 163 -4.15 -15.68 24.93
CA THR A 163 -5.34 -16.39 25.40
C THR A 163 -6.19 -15.49 26.30
N SER A 164 -7.52 -15.64 26.24
CA SER A 164 -8.46 -15.02 27.18
C SER A 164 -9.80 -15.76 27.17
N GLY A 165 -10.36 -16.03 28.36
CA GLY A 165 -11.73 -16.52 28.50
C GLY A 165 -12.80 -15.48 28.12
N MET A 166 -12.39 -14.23 27.87
CA MET A 166 -13.22 -13.12 27.38
C MET A 166 -12.97 -12.82 25.88
N PHE A 167 -12.33 -13.74 25.16
CA PHE A 167 -11.96 -13.67 23.73
C PHE A 167 -11.02 -12.51 23.36
N VAL A 168 -9.83 -12.82 22.85
CA VAL A 168 -8.84 -11.85 22.36
C VAL A 168 -9.42 -11.10 21.16
N SER A 169 -9.60 -9.79 21.27
CA SER A 169 -10.29 -8.93 20.28
C SER A 169 -9.33 -8.09 19.45
N ARG A 170 -8.12 -7.80 19.97
CA ARG A 170 -7.07 -7.04 19.27
C ARG A 170 -5.71 -7.43 19.81
N VAL A 171 -4.70 -7.46 18.94
CA VAL A 171 -3.29 -7.51 19.34
C VAL A 171 -2.49 -6.52 18.49
N THR A 172 -1.54 -5.82 19.10
CA THR A 172 -0.57 -4.97 18.41
C THR A 172 0.87 -5.28 18.86
N VAL A 173 1.85 -5.00 17.99
CA VAL A 173 3.29 -5.16 18.26
C VAL A 173 3.99 -3.88 17.83
N ASN A 174 4.55 -3.12 18.77
CA ASN A 174 5.07 -1.75 18.53
C ASN A 174 4.09 -0.86 17.74
N GLY A 175 2.78 -0.99 18.04
CA GLY A 175 1.70 -0.26 17.35
C GLY A 175 1.23 -0.87 16.02
N LEU A 176 1.96 -1.81 15.43
CA LEU A 176 1.51 -2.55 14.25
C LEU A 176 0.38 -3.51 14.63
N ASN A 177 -0.79 -3.39 13.98
CA ASN A 177 -1.93 -4.27 14.23
C ASN A 177 -1.65 -5.69 13.71
N VAL A 178 -1.79 -6.69 14.57
CA VAL A 178 -2.00 -8.08 14.15
C VAL A 178 -3.46 -8.18 13.68
N PRO A 179 -3.75 -8.67 12.46
CA PRO A 179 -5.14 -8.78 11.99
C PRO A 179 -5.94 -9.80 12.82
N VAL A 180 -6.87 -9.28 13.63
CA VAL A 180 -7.85 -10.05 14.40
C VAL A 180 -9.22 -9.57 13.97
N GLU A 181 -10.02 -10.47 13.41
CA GLU A 181 -11.39 -10.18 12.98
C GLU A 181 -12.38 -10.88 13.92
N GLU A 182 -12.43 -12.21 13.90
CA GLU A 182 -13.14 -12.97 14.92
C GLU A 182 -12.32 -12.99 16.21
N ALA A 183 -12.92 -12.53 17.31
CA ALA A 183 -12.28 -12.55 18.61
C ALA A 183 -12.23 -13.99 19.14
N LYS A 184 -11.03 -14.50 19.44
CA LYS A 184 -10.78 -15.93 19.73
C LYS A 184 -10.27 -16.17 21.14
N ALA A 185 -10.68 -17.28 21.77
CA ALA A 185 -10.22 -17.65 23.11
C ALA A 185 -8.71 -17.97 23.17
N LYS A 186 -8.14 -18.41 22.04
CA LYS A 186 -6.70 -18.57 21.80
C LYS A 186 -6.37 -18.05 20.39
N LEU A 187 -5.36 -17.19 20.31
CA LEU A 187 -4.85 -16.60 19.06
C LEU A 187 -3.33 -16.78 19.03
N ALA A 188 -2.82 -17.59 18.10
CA ALA A 188 -1.40 -17.61 17.75
C ALA A 188 -1.16 -16.73 16.52
N PHE A 189 -0.08 -15.96 16.52
CA PHE A 189 0.35 -15.14 15.39
C PHE A 189 1.86 -15.12 15.24
N ARG A 190 2.32 -14.81 14.02
CA ARG A 190 3.70 -14.51 13.67
C ARG A 190 3.72 -13.28 12.76
N LEU A 191 4.49 -12.26 13.13
CA LEU A 191 4.56 -10.98 12.44
C LEU A 191 6.02 -10.62 12.16
N ALA A 192 6.35 -10.17 10.94
CA ALA A 192 7.64 -9.55 10.66
C ALA A 192 7.62 -8.10 11.18
N LEU A 193 8.31 -7.86 12.30
CA LEU A 193 8.47 -6.54 12.90
C LEU A 193 9.69 -5.83 12.28
N PRO A 194 9.52 -4.74 11.50
CA PRO A 194 10.65 -3.89 11.12
C PRO A 194 11.27 -3.22 12.34
N LEU A 195 12.60 -3.05 12.32
CA LEU A 195 13.38 -2.49 13.42
C LEU A 195 14.14 -1.24 12.98
N ASP A 196 14.00 -0.16 13.74
CA ASP A 196 14.85 1.02 13.69
C ASP A 196 15.90 0.96 14.81
N ASP A 197 17.05 1.60 14.64
CA ASP A 197 18.23 1.38 15.50
C ASP A 197 18.04 1.86 16.95
N ASP A 198 17.09 2.76 17.18
CA ASP A 198 16.65 3.22 18.50
C ASP A 198 15.54 2.34 19.13
N THR A 199 15.16 1.22 18.49
CA THR A 199 14.22 0.24 19.08
C THR A 199 14.86 -0.45 20.28
N ARG A 200 14.37 -0.14 21.49
CA ARG A 200 14.84 -0.72 22.77
C ARG A 200 13.94 -1.82 23.33
N GLU A 201 12.70 -1.92 22.83
CA GLU A 201 11.71 -2.88 23.29
C GLU A 201 10.78 -3.35 22.15
N ILE A 202 10.29 -4.58 22.30
CA ILE A 202 9.16 -5.12 21.55
C ILE A 202 7.97 -5.18 22.52
N ARG A 203 7.08 -4.20 22.39
CA ARG A 203 5.85 -4.06 23.18
C ARG A 203 4.69 -4.75 22.46
N ILE A 204 4.24 -5.88 23.01
CA ILE A 204 3.06 -6.61 22.55
C ILE A 204 1.89 -6.24 23.44
N VAL A 205 0.87 -5.58 22.89
CA VAL A 205 -0.36 -5.21 23.62
C VAL A 205 -1.51 -6.07 23.11
N ALA A 206 -2.20 -6.76 24.01
CA ALA A 206 -3.43 -7.48 23.73
C ALA A 206 -4.63 -6.83 24.42
N GLU A 207 -5.81 -6.95 23.80
CA GLU A 207 -7.11 -6.50 24.31
C GLU A 207 -8.13 -7.63 24.11
N ASP A 208 -9.09 -7.79 25.03
CA ASP A 208 -10.22 -8.74 24.91
C ASP A 208 -11.57 -8.05 24.63
N LEU A 209 -12.67 -8.80 24.44
CA LEU A 209 -13.99 -8.19 24.18
C LEU A 209 -14.53 -7.38 25.37
N ALA A 210 -14.08 -7.68 26.59
CA ALA A 210 -14.46 -6.97 27.81
C ALA A 210 -13.64 -5.67 28.03
N GLY A 211 -12.69 -5.38 27.15
CA GLY A 211 -11.82 -4.20 27.18
C GLY A 211 -10.63 -4.31 28.13
N ASN A 212 -10.36 -5.49 28.69
CA ASN A 212 -9.17 -5.68 29.53
C ASN A 212 -7.94 -5.67 28.63
N LYS A 213 -6.86 -5.03 29.08
CA LYS A 213 -5.59 -4.94 28.36
C LYS A 213 -4.49 -5.65 29.11
N LYS A 214 -3.58 -6.26 28.35
CA LYS A 214 -2.33 -6.80 28.88
C LYS A 214 -1.20 -6.46 27.93
N GLU A 215 -0.04 -6.20 28.51
CA GLU A 215 1.19 -5.93 27.79
C GLU A 215 2.22 -7.01 28.14
N ALA A 216 3.06 -7.36 27.17
CA ALA A 216 4.30 -8.10 27.36
C ALA A 216 5.41 -7.33 26.63
N VAL A 217 6.59 -7.22 27.25
CA VAL A 217 7.69 -6.39 26.75
C VAL A 217 8.95 -7.24 26.66
N VAL A 218 9.51 -7.36 25.45
CA VAL A 218 10.81 -8.01 25.24
C VAL A 218 11.87 -6.93 25.06
N PRO A 219 12.87 -6.81 25.94
CA PRO A 219 14.01 -5.92 25.72
C PRO A 219 14.77 -6.31 24.44
N ILE A 220 15.10 -5.34 23.61
CA ILE A 220 15.89 -5.57 22.39
C ILE A 220 17.02 -4.54 22.29
N THR A 221 18.20 -5.02 21.91
CA THR A 221 19.34 -4.21 21.51
C THR A 221 19.56 -4.41 20.02
N VAL A 222 19.12 -3.43 19.23
CA VAL A 222 19.49 -3.35 17.81
C VAL A 222 20.90 -2.78 17.72
N LYS A 223 21.85 -3.56 17.19
CA LYS A 223 23.23 -3.11 16.97
C LYS A 223 23.71 -3.49 15.58
N ARG A 224 23.97 -2.47 14.77
CA ARG A 224 24.48 -2.58 13.39
C ARG A 224 25.88 -1.96 13.21
N GLU A 225 26.44 -1.41 14.28
CA GLU A 225 27.81 -0.87 14.33
C GLU A 225 28.82 -1.99 14.60
N GLY A 226 29.98 -1.93 13.95
CA GLY A 226 31.10 -2.83 14.23
C GLY A 226 31.96 -2.36 15.41
N PRO A 227 32.93 -3.16 15.88
CA PRO A 227 33.89 -2.75 16.92
C PRO A 227 34.64 -1.49 16.48
N SER A 228 34.85 -0.53 17.39
CA SER A 228 35.75 0.58 17.10
C SER A 228 37.21 0.14 17.18
N VAL A 229 38.06 0.72 16.33
CA VAL A 229 39.50 0.46 16.34
C VAL A 229 40.23 1.79 16.42
N ALA A 230 40.92 2.04 17.53
CA ALA A 230 41.78 3.21 17.70
C ALA A 230 43.24 2.79 17.58
N ILE A 231 44.01 3.46 16.73
CA ILE A 231 45.46 3.29 16.62
C ILE A 231 46.14 4.43 17.39
N SER A 232 47.12 4.07 18.21
CA SER A 232 47.81 4.99 19.13
C SER A 232 49.19 5.38 18.63
N ALA A 233 49.94 4.42 18.08
CA ALA A 233 51.21 4.65 17.39
C ALA A 233 51.50 3.51 16.38
N LEU A 234 52.30 3.85 15.36
CA LEU A 234 52.82 2.94 14.34
C LEU A 234 54.32 3.22 14.21
N ASP A 235 55.14 2.51 14.98
CA ASP A 235 56.56 2.82 15.14
C ASP A 235 57.45 1.94 14.25
N HIS A 236 58.55 2.50 13.73
CA HIS A 236 59.62 1.70 13.12
C HIS A 236 60.44 1.00 14.21
N VAL A 237 60.58 -0.32 14.12
CA VAL A 237 61.35 -1.12 15.07
C VAL A 237 62.28 -2.06 14.31
N ARG A 238 63.59 -1.96 14.57
CA ARG A 238 64.57 -2.93 14.08
C ARG A 238 64.79 -4.05 15.09
N SER A 239 64.64 -5.29 14.64
CA SER A 239 64.86 -6.49 15.46
C SER A 239 65.41 -7.62 14.60
N GLY A 240 66.47 -8.30 15.06
CA GLY A 240 67.08 -9.44 14.34
C GLY A 240 67.57 -9.13 12.92
N GLY A 241 67.94 -7.87 12.64
CA GLY A 241 68.31 -7.42 11.28
C GLY A 241 67.13 -7.15 10.34
N LYS A 242 65.88 -7.22 10.83
CA LYS A 242 64.67 -6.92 10.07
C LYS A 242 64.09 -5.56 10.46
N SER A 243 63.42 -4.94 9.49
CA SER A 243 62.49 -3.83 9.70
C SER A 243 61.09 -4.37 10.04
N LEU A 244 60.55 -3.89 11.15
CA LEU A 244 59.21 -4.21 11.64
C LEU A 244 58.42 -2.91 11.87
N ALA A 245 57.14 -2.93 11.53
CA ALA A 245 56.19 -1.90 11.90
C ALA A 245 55.45 -2.33 13.17
N ARG A 246 55.74 -1.67 14.30
CA ARG A 246 55.07 -1.92 15.58
C ARG A 246 53.75 -1.18 15.61
N LEU A 247 52.66 -1.94 15.45
CA LEU A 247 51.30 -1.44 15.56
C LEU A 247 50.85 -1.47 17.03
N THR A 248 50.50 -0.31 17.58
CA THR A 248 49.88 -0.20 18.91
C THR A 248 48.51 0.48 18.86
N GLY A 249 47.55 -0.03 19.61
CA GLY A 249 46.19 0.50 19.63
C GLY A 249 45.25 -0.32 20.50
N GLU A 250 43.95 -0.13 20.32
CA GLU A 250 42.92 -0.87 21.03
C GLU A 250 41.68 -1.05 20.15
N VAL A 251 41.11 -2.26 20.19
CA VAL A 251 39.76 -2.53 19.68
C VAL A 251 38.79 -2.46 20.86
N GLN A 252 37.66 -1.78 20.71
CA GLN A 252 36.62 -1.70 21.75
C GLN A 252 35.24 -1.98 21.19
N ASP A 253 34.49 -2.84 21.88
CA ASP A 253 33.11 -3.21 21.55
C ASP A 253 32.18 -3.24 22.79
N SER A 254 30.99 -2.67 22.67
CA SER A 254 29.98 -2.60 23.73
C SER A 254 29.38 -3.95 24.16
N LEU A 255 29.30 -4.92 23.24
CA LEU A 255 28.77 -6.26 23.49
C LEU A 255 29.88 -7.29 23.69
N GLY A 256 31.01 -7.10 23.00
CA GLY A 256 32.19 -7.95 23.07
C GLY A 256 32.78 -8.17 21.68
N ILE A 257 34.10 -8.28 21.63
CA ILE A 257 34.85 -8.63 20.43
C ILE A 257 34.88 -10.17 20.36
N ARG A 258 34.70 -10.73 19.16
CA ARG A 258 34.88 -12.16 18.90
C ARG A 258 36.31 -12.43 18.45
N ALA A 259 36.73 -11.81 17.36
CA ALA A 259 38.07 -11.99 16.81
C ALA A 259 38.62 -10.71 16.19
N ILE A 260 39.95 -10.61 16.17
CA ILE A 260 40.72 -9.58 15.47
C ILE A 260 41.66 -10.31 14.49
N ARG A 261 41.86 -9.75 13.30
CA ARG A 261 42.70 -10.32 12.24
C ARG A 261 43.55 -9.23 11.62
N ILE A 262 44.87 -9.38 11.60
CA ILE A 262 45.82 -8.37 11.10
C ILE A 262 46.75 -9.07 10.10
N GLY A 263 46.52 -8.85 8.81
CA GLY A 263 47.07 -9.73 7.77
C GLY A 263 46.65 -11.18 8.01
N ASP A 264 47.63 -12.09 8.06
CA ASP A 264 47.42 -13.51 8.33
C ASP A 264 47.19 -13.85 9.82
N HIS A 265 47.52 -12.93 10.74
CA HIS A 265 47.43 -13.18 12.18
C HIS A 265 45.99 -13.01 12.69
N ARG A 266 45.32 -14.12 13.04
CA ARG A 266 44.02 -14.11 13.74
C ARG A 266 44.19 -14.35 15.24
N VAL A 267 43.54 -13.52 16.05
CA VAL A 267 43.44 -13.65 17.51
C VAL A 267 41.96 -13.75 17.89
N GLU A 268 41.61 -14.75 18.69
CA GLU A 268 40.27 -14.84 19.28
C GLU A 268 40.29 -14.21 20.68
N THR A 269 39.30 -13.37 20.96
CA THR A 269 39.33 -12.42 22.08
C THR A 269 38.38 -12.77 23.22
N GLY A 270 37.73 -13.94 23.14
CA GLY A 270 36.92 -14.51 24.22
C GLY A 270 35.67 -13.72 24.62
N GLY A 271 35.21 -12.77 23.81
CA GLY A 271 34.11 -11.86 24.16
C GLY A 271 34.55 -10.61 24.92
N ALA A 272 35.87 -10.32 25.00
CA ALA A 272 36.38 -9.12 25.68
C ALA A 272 35.80 -7.84 25.06
N ARG A 273 35.37 -6.89 25.90
CA ARG A 273 34.84 -5.58 25.46
C ARG A 273 35.91 -4.58 25.02
N SER A 274 37.15 -4.83 25.41
CA SER A 274 38.34 -4.07 25.03
C SER A 274 39.47 -5.08 24.80
N PHE A 275 40.25 -4.91 23.74
CA PHE A 275 41.41 -5.74 23.45
C PHE A 275 42.56 -4.90 22.91
N PRO A 276 43.72 -4.87 23.60
CA PRO A 276 44.88 -4.09 23.16
C PRO A 276 45.53 -4.74 21.93
N ILE A 277 45.86 -3.92 20.95
CA ILE A 277 46.70 -4.29 19.81
C ILE A 277 48.14 -3.96 20.18
N ALA A 278 49.00 -4.97 20.15
CA ALA A 278 50.45 -4.82 20.19
C ALA A 278 51.06 -5.90 19.30
N LEU A 279 51.40 -5.54 18.06
CA LEU A 279 51.88 -6.50 17.05
C LEU A 279 52.98 -5.88 16.18
N ASP A 280 54.11 -6.58 16.07
CA ASP A 280 55.21 -6.21 15.18
C ASP A 280 55.00 -6.89 13.82
N LEU A 281 54.71 -6.10 12.78
CA LEU A 281 54.45 -6.55 11.42
C LEU A 281 55.71 -6.47 10.57
N GLU A 282 56.08 -7.54 9.84
CA GLU A 282 57.27 -7.53 8.97
C GLU A 282 57.00 -6.76 7.66
N ALA A 283 57.76 -5.68 7.41
CA ALA A 283 57.52 -4.73 6.32
C ALA A 283 57.95 -5.25 4.93
N LYS A 284 57.41 -6.40 4.49
CA LYS A 284 57.78 -7.09 3.23
C LYS A 284 57.18 -6.44 1.97
N GLY A 285 57.49 -5.17 1.71
CA GLY A 285 57.10 -4.45 0.48
C GLY A 285 55.60 -4.19 0.29
N ALA A 286 54.73 -4.83 1.08
CA ALA A 286 53.32 -4.49 1.17
C ALA A 286 53.16 -3.10 1.79
N GLN A 287 52.79 -2.12 0.97
CA GLN A 287 52.61 -0.73 1.40
C GLN A 287 51.45 -0.54 2.39
N ARG A 288 50.55 -1.53 2.52
CA ARG A 288 49.37 -1.48 3.40
C ARG A 288 49.04 -2.85 3.98
N VAL A 289 48.45 -2.86 5.18
CA VAL A 289 47.96 -4.07 5.87
C VAL A 289 46.50 -3.88 6.30
N LEU A 290 45.69 -4.91 6.08
CA LEU A 290 44.29 -4.95 6.55
C LEU A 290 44.20 -5.51 7.96
N LEU A 291 43.60 -4.72 8.85
CA LEU A 291 43.07 -5.14 10.14
C LEU A 291 41.54 -5.30 10.03
N ARG A 292 41.00 -6.36 10.65
CA ARG A 292 39.56 -6.64 10.73
C ARG A 292 39.21 -6.98 12.17
N ALA A 293 38.24 -6.27 12.73
CA ALA A 293 37.69 -6.54 14.06
C ALA A 293 36.21 -6.95 13.93
N GLU A 294 35.84 -8.08 14.54
CA GLU A 294 34.50 -8.66 14.41
C GLU A 294 33.84 -8.85 15.79
N ASP A 295 32.59 -8.40 15.95
CA ASP A 295 31.86 -8.48 17.22
C ASP A 295 31.17 -9.85 17.44
N MET A 296 30.57 -10.02 18.62
CA MET A 296 29.83 -11.23 18.99
C MET A 296 28.57 -11.51 18.12
N ILE A 297 28.10 -10.56 17.31
CA ILE A 297 26.92 -10.73 16.42
C ILE A 297 27.26 -10.66 14.92
N GLY A 298 28.54 -10.50 14.56
CA GLY A 298 29.03 -10.54 13.18
C GLY A 298 29.06 -9.20 12.45
N ASN A 299 29.05 -8.09 13.17
CA ASN A 299 29.43 -6.80 12.58
C ASN A 299 30.97 -6.72 12.48
N GLU A 300 31.49 -6.30 11.33
CA GLU A 300 32.93 -6.23 11.05
C GLU A 300 33.36 -4.80 10.72
N THR A 301 34.33 -4.26 11.47
CA THR A 301 35.04 -3.03 11.14
C THR A 301 36.36 -3.38 10.47
N VAL A 302 36.65 -2.72 9.35
CA VAL A 302 37.90 -2.90 8.59
C VAL A 302 38.74 -1.64 8.71
N ALA A 303 40.02 -1.81 9.05
CA ALA A 303 41.03 -0.77 9.00
C ALA A 303 42.11 -1.15 7.97
N GLU A 304 42.55 -0.17 7.20
CA GLU A 304 43.63 -0.29 6.22
C GLU A 304 44.76 0.61 6.72
N ILE A 305 45.86 0.01 7.14
CA ILE A 305 46.99 0.65 7.81
C ILE A 305 48.09 0.87 6.77
N ASP A 306 48.53 2.12 6.58
CA ASP A 306 49.57 2.48 5.62
C ASP A 306 50.97 2.31 6.23
N LEU A 307 51.80 1.48 5.60
CA LEU A 307 53.20 1.21 5.99
C LEU A 307 54.21 1.95 5.12
N SER A 308 53.77 2.76 4.14
CA SER A 308 54.66 3.41 3.17
C SER A 308 55.61 4.44 3.78
N GLY A 309 55.27 5.01 4.94
CA GLY A 309 56.20 5.84 5.72
C GLY A 309 57.44 5.06 6.16
N ILE A 310 57.22 3.93 6.83
CA ILE A 310 58.28 3.03 7.33
C ILE A 310 59.13 2.48 6.17
N LEU A 311 58.50 2.05 5.08
CA LEU A 311 59.22 1.56 3.89
C LEU A 311 60.16 2.62 3.27
N ARG A 312 59.76 3.90 3.29
CA ARG A 312 60.61 5.01 2.80
C ARG A 312 61.79 5.31 3.70
N GLU A 313 61.67 5.10 5.01
CA GLU A 313 62.77 5.33 5.96
C GLU A 313 63.87 4.29 5.82
N ASP A 314 63.54 3.01 5.62
CA ASP A 314 64.55 2.00 5.28
C ASP A 314 65.18 2.25 3.90
N GLU A 315 64.40 2.63 2.88
CA GLU A 315 64.94 2.98 1.56
C GLU A 315 65.90 4.18 1.60
N SER A 316 65.65 5.19 2.43
CA SER A 316 66.51 6.37 2.53
C SER A 316 67.82 6.05 3.26
N GLN A 317 67.76 5.31 4.36
CA GLN A 317 68.95 4.90 5.11
C GLN A 317 69.84 3.92 4.32
N ALA A 318 69.24 2.97 3.57
CA ALA A 318 70.00 2.05 2.73
C ALA A 318 70.75 2.77 1.59
N ARG A 319 70.20 3.88 1.07
CA ARG A 319 70.90 4.75 0.10
C ARG A 319 72.08 5.47 0.77
N GLU A 320 71.90 5.96 1.99
CA GLU A 320 72.96 6.66 2.74
C GLU A 320 74.12 5.74 3.12
N GLU A 321 73.87 4.49 3.55
CA GLU A 321 74.93 3.50 3.79
C GLU A 321 75.68 3.14 2.51
N ALA A 322 74.97 2.92 1.40
CA ALA A 322 75.60 2.64 0.09
C ALA A 322 76.44 3.82 -0.43
N GLU A 323 76.05 5.06 -0.12
CA GLU A 323 76.81 6.26 -0.47
C GLU A 323 78.07 6.42 0.39
N ARG A 324 77.98 6.11 1.70
CA ARG A 324 79.13 6.04 2.61
C ARG A 324 80.13 4.94 2.23
N GLU A 325 79.65 3.77 1.79
CA GLU A 325 80.51 2.69 1.30
C GLU A 325 81.23 3.07 -0.01
N ARG A 326 80.53 3.72 -0.94
CA ARG A 326 81.13 4.28 -2.17
C ARG A 326 82.20 5.33 -1.86
N ALA A 327 81.97 6.21 -0.89
CA ALA A 327 82.95 7.20 -0.46
C ALA A 327 84.21 6.55 0.15
N ARG A 328 84.05 5.47 0.94
CA ARG A 328 85.17 4.69 1.48
C ARG A 328 86.00 4.02 0.38
N LEU A 329 85.34 3.41 -0.61
CA LEU A 329 86.01 2.78 -1.76
C LEU A 329 86.73 3.81 -2.66
N ALA A 330 86.20 5.03 -2.77
CA ALA A 330 86.84 6.11 -3.52
C ALA A 330 88.17 6.56 -2.87
N LEU A 331 88.22 6.69 -1.55
CA LEU A 331 89.46 7.00 -0.81
C LEU A 331 90.53 5.92 -1.01
N GLU A 332 90.16 4.65 -0.94
CA GLU A 332 91.09 3.52 -1.17
C GLU A 332 91.65 3.50 -2.62
N GLN A 333 90.87 3.97 -3.59
CA GLN A 333 91.34 4.15 -4.97
C GLN A 333 92.24 5.38 -5.16
N GLU A 334 92.13 6.42 -4.32
CA GLU A 334 92.99 7.60 -4.39
C GLU A 334 94.41 7.31 -3.84
N GLU A 335 94.54 6.56 -2.75
CA GLU A 335 95.87 6.15 -2.25
C GLU A 335 96.61 5.28 -3.28
N LYS A 336 95.91 4.31 -3.88
CA LYS A 336 96.45 3.44 -4.94
C LYS A 336 96.86 4.22 -6.20
N ARG A 337 96.25 5.37 -6.48
CA ARG A 337 96.72 6.28 -7.54
C ARG A 337 98.04 6.95 -7.19
N ARG A 338 98.22 7.42 -5.95
CA ARG A 338 99.44 8.12 -5.51
C ARG A 338 100.69 7.23 -5.52
N GLU A 339 100.56 5.93 -5.26
CA GLU A 339 101.67 4.98 -5.44
C GLU A 339 101.99 4.74 -6.93
N ALA A 340 100.98 4.59 -7.79
CA ALA A 340 101.17 4.39 -9.22
C ALA A 340 101.84 5.59 -9.92
N GLU A 341 101.57 6.83 -9.48
CA GLU A 341 102.23 8.03 -10.01
C GLU A 341 103.73 8.08 -9.68
N ARG A 342 104.14 7.59 -8.50
CA ARG A 342 105.57 7.49 -8.14
C ARG A 342 106.36 6.55 -9.04
N GLN A 343 105.76 5.46 -9.51
CA GLN A 343 106.42 4.52 -10.43
C GLN A 343 106.50 5.08 -11.86
N ARG A 344 105.40 5.66 -12.36
CA ARG A 344 105.31 6.19 -13.73
C ARG A 344 106.27 7.35 -14.04
N ALA A 345 106.70 8.09 -13.02
CA ALA A 345 107.69 9.14 -13.18
C ALA A 345 109.00 8.65 -13.85
N LEU A 346 109.42 7.41 -13.54
CA LEU A 346 110.74 6.88 -13.92
C LEU A 346 110.77 6.28 -15.34
N GLU A 347 109.62 5.95 -15.92
CA GLU A 347 109.48 5.41 -17.28
C GLU A 347 109.20 6.53 -18.30
N SER A 348 108.52 7.61 -17.86
CA SER A 348 108.00 8.69 -18.72
C SER A 348 109.04 9.48 -19.54
N GLU A 349 110.34 9.36 -19.22
CA GLU A 349 111.41 10.07 -19.93
C GLU A 349 111.78 9.41 -21.27
N LYS A 350 111.61 8.09 -21.42
CA LYS A 350 112.07 7.37 -22.63
C LYS A 350 111.10 7.38 -23.81
N GLU A 351 109.79 7.41 -23.56
CA GLU A 351 108.77 7.33 -24.63
C GLU A 351 108.35 8.71 -25.17
N ARG A 352 108.66 9.77 -24.42
CA ARG A 352 108.22 11.16 -24.67
C ARG A 352 108.64 11.75 -26.03
N LEU A 353 109.68 11.22 -26.67
CA LEU A 353 110.24 11.75 -27.92
C LEU A 353 109.64 11.14 -29.21
N ALA A 354 108.83 10.07 -29.12
CA ALA A 354 108.39 9.33 -30.32
C ALA A 354 106.89 9.44 -30.65
N GLN A 355 105.99 9.55 -29.66
CA GLN A 355 104.54 9.34 -29.88
C GLN A 355 103.70 10.63 -29.97
N VAL A 356 104.14 11.73 -29.33
CA VAL A 356 103.35 12.97 -29.15
C VAL A 356 102.90 13.62 -30.47
N ALA A 357 103.64 13.43 -31.56
CA ALA A 357 103.35 14.04 -32.85
C ALA A 357 102.23 13.35 -33.66
N LEU A 358 102.02 12.04 -33.49
CA LEU A 358 101.18 11.25 -34.40
C LEU A 358 99.75 11.01 -33.86
N GLU A 359 99.57 10.97 -32.55
CA GLU A 359 98.26 10.62 -31.95
C GLU A 359 97.29 11.80 -31.87
N LYS A 360 97.80 13.03 -31.71
CA LYS A 360 96.97 14.25 -31.58
C LYS A 360 96.09 14.48 -32.82
N LEU A 361 96.66 14.24 -34.01
CA LEU A 361 95.96 14.31 -35.30
C LEU A 361 94.89 13.21 -35.49
N ARG A 362 94.89 12.17 -34.65
CA ARG A 362 93.99 11.01 -34.77
C ARG A 362 92.77 11.11 -33.85
N GLN A 363 92.90 11.77 -32.69
CA GLN A 363 91.78 11.98 -31.76
C GLN A 363 90.80 13.05 -32.26
N GLU A 364 91.29 14.14 -32.85
CA GLU A 364 90.45 15.24 -33.37
C GLU A 364 89.51 14.76 -34.50
N ALA A 365 89.97 13.85 -35.38
CA ALA A 365 89.15 13.25 -36.43
C ALA A 365 88.02 12.34 -35.90
N LEU A 366 88.25 11.61 -34.81
CA LEU A 366 87.25 10.74 -34.18
C LEU A 366 86.20 11.54 -33.39
N ALA A 367 86.59 12.63 -32.74
CA ALA A 367 85.66 13.51 -32.01
C ALA A 367 84.58 14.10 -32.93
N VAL A 368 84.95 14.55 -34.13
CA VAL A 368 84.00 15.11 -35.11
C VAL A 368 83.00 14.07 -35.61
N GLN A 369 83.45 12.84 -35.91
CA GLN A 369 82.53 11.76 -36.31
C GLN A 369 81.58 11.34 -35.18
N ALA A 370 82.04 11.32 -33.93
CA ALA A 370 81.19 11.04 -32.77
C ALA A 370 80.12 12.12 -32.56
N ALA A 371 80.49 13.40 -32.64
CA ALA A 371 79.58 14.53 -32.47
C ALA A 371 78.47 14.56 -33.54
N VAL A 372 78.82 14.37 -34.82
CA VAL A 372 77.83 14.34 -35.92
C VAL A 372 76.86 13.16 -35.76
N LYS A 373 77.35 11.99 -35.33
CA LYS A 373 76.50 10.80 -35.12
C LYS A 373 75.55 10.97 -33.92
N LEU A 374 76.02 11.58 -32.83
CA LEU A 374 75.18 11.86 -31.66
C LEU A 374 74.09 12.91 -31.98
N ALA A 375 74.45 13.98 -32.69
CA ALA A 375 73.49 15.01 -33.12
C ALA A 375 72.41 14.44 -34.07
N ALA A 376 72.79 13.55 -34.99
CA ALA A 376 71.84 12.86 -35.86
C ALA A 376 70.88 11.96 -35.06
N GLN A 377 71.39 11.19 -34.09
CA GLN A 377 70.55 10.32 -33.25
C GLN A 377 69.63 11.11 -32.31
N GLN A 378 70.07 12.27 -31.80
CA GLN A 378 69.22 13.16 -31.00
C GLN A 378 68.12 13.80 -31.85
N ALA A 379 68.43 14.26 -33.07
CA ALA A 379 67.43 14.80 -34.00
C ALA A 379 66.42 13.73 -34.47
N GLU A 380 66.87 12.49 -34.68
CA GLU A 380 65.98 11.36 -35.05
C GLU A 380 65.08 10.94 -33.88
N ALA A 381 65.60 10.94 -32.65
CA ALA A 381 64.81 10.70 -31.44
C ALA A 381 63.78 11.82 -31.19
N GLU A 382 64.14 13.09 -31.32
CA GLU A 382 63.18 14.20 -31.26
C GLU A 382 62.13 14.11 -32.38
N ARG A 383 62.51 13.68 -33.58
CA ARG A 383 61.55 13.48 -34.66
C ARG A 383 60.57 12.35 -34.35
N LEU A 384 61.04 11.22 -33.82
CA LEU A 384 60.18 10.11 -33.40
C LEU A 384 59.25 10.50 -32.25
N VAL A 385 59.73 11.22 -31.23
CA VAL A 385 58.89 11.71 -30.13
C VAL A 385 57.85 12.74 -30.63
N ARG A 386 58.19 13.60 -31.59
CA ARG A 386 57.21 14.48 -32.25
C ARG A 386 56.22 13.71 -33.12
N GLU A 387 56.67 12.73 -33.89
CA GLU A 387 55.83 11.91 -34.78
C GLU A 387 54.88 11.01 -33.97
N GLU A 388 55.30 10.54 -32.79
CA GLU A 388 54.47 9.80 -31.84
C GLU A 388 53.52 10.72 -31.05
N ALA A 389 53.97 11.89 -30.58
CA ALA A 389 53.11 12.89 -29.95
C ALA A 389 52.07 13.46 -30.93
N GLU A 390 52.41 13.63 -32.20
CA GLU A 390 51.49 14.03 -33.26
C GLU A 390 50.54 12.90 -33.64
N ARG A 391 50.98 11.63 -33.64
CA ARG A 391 50.07 10.47 -33.72
C ARG A 391 49.09 10.43 -32.54
N VAL A 392 49.54 10.68 -31.32
CA VAL A 392 48.68 10.74 -30.13
C VAL A 392 47.71 11.92 -30.23
N ARG A 393 48.16 13.10 -30.69
CA ARG A 393 47.27 14.25 -30.92
C ARG A 393 46.25 13.96 -32.01
N LEU A 394 46.66 13.42 -33.16
CA LEU A 394 45.77 13.03 -34.25
C LEU A 394 44.84 11.87 -33.88
N ALA A 395 45.23 10.98 -32.97
CA ALA A 395 44.37 9.92 -32.42
C ALA A 395 43.35 10.48 -31.42
N ALA A 396 43.74 11.43 -30.57
CA ALA A 396 42.83 12.14 -29.68
C ALA A 396 41.86 13.03 -30.46
N GLU A 397 42.35 13.76 -31.47
CA GLU A 397 41.58 14.62 -32.37
C GLU A 397 40.63 13.80 -33.25
N ARG A 398 41.04 12.60 -33.72
CA ARG A 398 40.13 11.62 -34.35
C ARG A 398 39.14 11.01 -33.36
N GLY A 399 39.54 10.73 -32.12
CA GLY A 399 38.64 10.22 -31.08
C GLY A 399 37.58 11.24 -30.67
N GLU A 400 37.95 12.52 -30.65
CA GLU A 400 37.04 13.64 -30.42
C GLU A 400 36.16 13.91 -31.65
N GLN A 401 36.70 13.85 -32.87
CA GLN A 401 35.88 13.89 -34.09
C GLN A 401 34.94 12.69 -34.20
N GLU A 402 35.33 11.48 -33.79
CA GLU A 402 34.44 10.33 -33.68
C GLU A 402 33.38 10.54 -32.59
N ARG A 403 33.74 11.08 -31.43
CA ARG A 403 32.77 11.43 -30.37
C ARG A 403 31.75 12.44 -30.88
N LEU A 404 32.21 13.52 -31.51
CA LEU A 404 31.36 14.57 -32.07
C LEU A 404 30.55 14.07 -33.27
N ALA A 405 31.08 13.17 -34.09
CA ALA A 405 30.35 12.56 -35.20
C ALA A 405 29.30 11.54 -34.70
N ARG A 406 29.60 10.78 -33.64
CA ARG A 406 28.62 9.89 -32.97
C ARG A 406 27.54 10.70 -32.25
N GLU A 407 27.90 11.78 -31.56
CA GLU A 407 26.94 12.70 -30.91
C GLU A 407 26.11 13.47 -31.95
N ALA A 408 26.69 13.85 -33.09
CA ALA A 408 25.96 14.46 -34.21
C ALA A 408 25.03 13.45 -34.90
N ALA A 409 25.48 12.22 -35.15
CA ALA A 409 24.64 11.15 -35.71
C ALA A 409 23.55 10.69 -34.74
N GLU A 410 23.81 10.73 -33.42
CA GLU A 410 22.79 10.49 -32.39
C GLU A 410 21.79 11.64 -32.33
N ARG A 411 22.24 12.91 -32.37
CA ARG A 411 21.35 14.07 -32.51
C ARG A 411 20.54 14.02 -33.80
N GLU A 412 21.13 13.61 -34.93
CA GLU A 412 20.40 13.45 -36.19
C GLU A 412 19.40 12.29 -36.11
N ARG A 413 19.78 11.17 -35.50
CA ARG A 413 18.87 10.04 -35.25
C ARG A 413 17.71 10.43 -34.34
N LEU A 414 17.97 11.19 -33.27
CA LEU A 414 16.97 11.72 -32.35
C LEU A 414 16.09 12.79 -33.02
N ALA A 415 16.65 13.64 -33.88
CA ALA A 415 15.89 14.61 -34.66
C ALA A 415 15.00 13.93 -35.72
N ARG A 416 15.50 12.88 -36.39
CA ARG A 416 14.69 12.02 -37.27
C ARG A 416 13.58 11.30 -36.51
N LEU A 417 13.86 10.75 -35.33
CA LEU A 417 12.85 10.13 -34.46
C LEU A 417 11.81 11.14 -33.94
N ALA A 418 12.23 12.36 -33.61
CA ALA A 418 11.34 13.43 -33.20
C ALA A 418 10.45 13.91 -34.37
N ALA A 419 11.02 14.08 -35.56
CA ALA A 419 10.29 14.44 -36.77
C ALA A 419 9.33 13.33 -37.22
N GLU A 420 9.72 12.06 -37.11
CA GLU A 420 8.85 10.91 -37.37
C GLU A 420 7.70 10.82 -36.35
N LEU A 421 7.99 11.05 -35.05
CA LEU A 421 6.97 11.13 -34.00
C LEU A 421 6.03 12.32 -34.19
N GLU A 422 6.53 13.45 -34.70
CA GLU A 422 5.74 14.64 -35.02
C GLU A 422 4.89 14.44 -36.29
N GLU A 423 5.42 13.76 -37.32
CA GLU A 423 4.63 13.37 -38.50
C GLU A 423 3.55 12.33 -38.12
N GLN A 424 3.86 11.37 -37.25
CA GLN A 424 2.88 10.43 -36.68
C GLN A 424 1.83 11.17 -35.84
N ARG A 425 2.21 12.16 -35.02
CA ARG A 425 1.25 13.03 -34.32
C ARG A 425 0.37 13.80 -35.29
N LEU A 426 0.92 14.42 -36.32
CA LEU A 426 0.17 15.20 -37.32
C LEU A 426 -0.73 14.32 -38.20
N LYS A 427 -0.36 13.06 -38.45
CA LYS A 427 -1.24 12.04 -39.06
C LYS A 427 -2.39 11.70 -38.12
N ALA A 428 -2.10 11.31 -36.87
CA ALA A 428 -3.11 10.97 -35.87
C ALA A 428 -4.03 12.15 -35.51
N GLU A 429 -3.54 13.39 -35.58
CA GLU A 429 -4.33 14.60 -35.34
C GLU A 429 -5.26 14.93 -36.52
N LYS A 430 -4.80 14.74 -37.77
CA LYS A 430 -5.66 14.82 -38.96
C LYS A 430 -6.69 13.70 -39.01
N GLU A 431 -6.32 12.50 -38.60
CA GLU A 431 -7.21 11.34 -38.49
C GLU A 431 -8.29 11.59 -37.45
N ARG A 432 -7.93 12.02 -36.23
CA ARG A 432 -8.88 12.45 -35.19
C ARG A 432 -9.77 13.60 -35.65
N ALA A 433 -9.26 14.58 -36.39
CA ALA A 433 -10.07 15.68 -36.90
C ALA A 433 -11.10 15.22 -37.96
N LEU A 434 -10.75 14.20 -38.77
CA LEU A 434 -11.66 13.55 -39.70
C LEU A 434 -12.70 12.68 -38.96
N GLU A 435 -12.29 11.93 -37.93
CA GLU A 435 -13.19 11.18 -37.07
C GLU A 435 -14.17 12.11 -36.31
N GLU A 436 -13.69 13.22 -35.74
CA GLU A 436 -14.52 14.21 -35.04
C GLU A 436 -15.53 14.88 -35.98
N GLN A 437 -15.15 15.16 -37.24
CA GLN A 437 -16.10 15.63 -38.25
C GLN A 437 -17.11 14.55 -38.66
N ALA A 438 -16.69 13.29 -38.79
CA ALA A 438 -17.57 12.17 -39.09
C ALA A 438 -18.54 11.87 -37.92
N GLU A 439 -18.08 12.00 -36.68
CA GLU A 439 -18.86 11.84 -35.45
C GLU A 439 -19.87 12.98 -35.30
N LYS A 440 -19.46 14.24 -35.45
CA LYS A 440 -20.40 15.38 -35.51
C LYS A 440 -21.44 15.20 -36.61
N GLY A 441 -21.05 14.65 -37.78
CA GLY A 441 -21.97 14.27 -38.85
C GLY A 441 -22.95 13.14 -38.47
N ARG A 442 -22.51 12.14 -37.69
CA ARG A 442 -23.37 11.06 -37.16
C ARG A 442 -24.32 11.57 -36.07
N LEU A 443 -23.82 12.36 -35.12
CA LEU A 443 -24.59 12.96 -34.03
C LEU A 443 -25.66 13.92 -34.57
N ALA A 444 -25.35 14.74 -35.58
CA ALA A 444 -26.32 15.59 -36.25
C ALA A 444 -27.46 14.77 -36.91
N ARG A 445 -27.13 13.67 -37.59
CA ARG A 445 -28.12 12.75 -38.19
C ARG A 445 -28.97 12.06 -37.12
N ALA A 446 -28.35 11.58 -36.03
CA ALA A 446 -29.05 10.93 -34.93
C ALA A 446 -29.99 11.90 -34.19
N ALA A 447 -29.57 13.15 -33.97
CA ALA A 447 -30.42 14.21 -33.40
C ALA A 447 -31.61 14.54 -34.33
N GLN A 448 -31.38 14.63 -35.64
CA GLN A 448 -32.42 14.89 -36.63
C GLN A 448 -33.41 13.73 -36.76
N GLU A 449 -32.96 12.47 -36.60
CA GLU A 449 -33.84 11.31 -36.52
C GLU A 449 -34.62 11.26 -35.20
N LYS A 450 -33.98 11.56 -34.07
CA LYS A 450 -34.64 11.66 -32.75
C LYS A 450 -35.75 12.70 -32.77
N LEU A 451 -35.50 13.89 -33.33
CA LEU A 451 -36.49 14.95 -33.50
C LEU A 451 -37.67 14.49 -34.38
N ARG A 452 -37.42 13.76 -35.48
CA ARG A 452 -38.48 13.15 -36.30
C ARG A 452 -39.29 12.10 -35.53
N ARG A 453 -38.66 11.26 -34.71
CA ARG A 453 -39.37 10.27 -33.88
C ARG A 453 -40.21 10.95 -32.80
N GLU A 454 -39.72 12.04 -32.19
CA GLU A 454 -40.44 12.83 -31.20
C GLU A 454 -41.63 13.57 -31.82
N GLN A 455 -41.46 14.16 -33.01
CA GLN A 455 -42.56 14.77 -33.78
C GLN A 455 -43.63 13.74 -34.17
N ALA A 456 -43.24 12.57 -34.68
CA ALA A 456 -44.17 11.50 -35.03
C ALA A 456 -44.90 10.93 -33.79
N ALA A 457 -44.22 10.82 -32.65
CA ALA A 457 -44.84 10.40 -31.39
C ALA A 457 -45.83 11.45 -30.86
N ALA A 458 -45.50 12.75 -30.96
CA ALA A 458 -46.40 13.83 -30.59
C ALA A 458 -47.65 13.88 -31.49
N GLU A 459 -47.49 13.66 -32.81
CA GLU A 459 -48.62 13.62 -33.74
C GLU A 459 -49.51 12.39 -33.49
N ALA A 460 -48.92 11.22 -33.21
CA ALA A 460 -49.67 10.02 -32.82
C ALA A 460 -50.43 10.22 -31.50
N ALA A 461 -49.81 10.86 -30.51
CA ALA A 461 -50.46 11.20 -29.24
C ALA A 461 -51.61 12.21 -29.43
N ALA A 462 -51.45 13.21 -30.29
CA ALA A 462 -52.49 14.17 -30.63
C ALA A 462 -53.69 13.49 -31.34
N ARG A 463 -53.43 12.58 -32.29
CA ARG A 463 -54.48 11.77 -32.94
C ARG A 463 -55.23 10.89 -31.93
N LEU A 464 -54.52 10.25 -31.00
CA LEU A 464 -55.13 9.44 -29.94
C LEU A 464 -55.96 10.28 -28.96
N ALA A 465 -55.51 11.49 -28.63
CA ALA A 465 -56.26 12.44 -27.79
C ALA A 465 -57.54 12.91 -28.50
N ALA A 466 -57.47 13.24 -29.79
CA ALA A 466 -58.63 13.61 -30.60
C ALA A 466 -59.67 12.48 -30.69
N GLN A 467 -59.23 11.24 -30.93
CA GLN A 467 -60.11 10.07 -30.94
C GLN A 467 -60.81 9.84 -29.59
N LYS A 468 -60.10 10.02 -28.47
CA LYS A 468 -60.68 9.92 -27.12
C LYS A 468 -61.71 11.03 -26.86
N ALA A 469 -61.41 12.27 -27.24
CA ALA A 469 -62.34 13.39 -27.12
C ALA A 469 -63.60 13.22 -27.98
N GLU A 470 -63.48 12.69 -29.20
CA GLU A 470 -64.62 12.40 -30.06
C GLU A 470 -65.47 11.23 -29.50
N ALA A 471 -64.83 10.17 -29.00
CA ALA A 471 -65.53 9.06 -28.36
C ALA A 471 -66.29 9.51 -27.10
N GLU A 472 -65.67 10.36 -26.26
CA GLU A 472 -66.33 10.92 -25.08
C GLU A 472 -67.49 11.85 -25.47
N ARG A 473 -67.33 12.67 -26.52
CA ARG A 473 -68.40 13.49 -27.07
C ARG A 473 -69.59 12.63 -27.55
N ARG A 474 -69.33 11.57 -28.34
CA ARG A 474 -70.37 10.63 -28.79
C ARG A 474 -71.06 9.95 -27.61
N PHE A 475 -70.33 9.60 -26.54
CA PHE A 475 -70.91 9.04 -25.32
C PHE A 475 -71.83 10.05 -24.58
N ARG A 476 -71.40 11.31 -24.45
CA ARG A 476 -72.22 12.39 -23.87
C ARG A 476 -73.49 12.65 -24.69
N GLU A 477 -73.37 12.72 -26.03
CA GLU A 477 -74.52 12.91 -26.93
C GLU A 477 -75.50 11.71 -26.90
N ALA A 478 -75.00 10.48 -26.74
CA ALA A 478 -75.84 9.30 -26.54
C ALA A 478 -76.58 9.33 -25.20
N ALA A 479 -75.88 9.64 -24.10
CA ALA A 479 -76.47 9.76 -22.76
C ALA A 479 -77.50 10.90 -22.67
N GLU A 480 -77.30 12.01 -23.39
CA GLU A 480 -78.29 13.08 -23.49
C GLU A 480 -79.52 12.65 -24.27
N ARG A 481 -79.37 11.97 -25.42
CA ARG A 481 -80.49 11.40 -26.19
C ARG A 481 -81.32 10.43 -25.35
N GLU A 482 -80.68 9.55 -24.59
CA GLU A 482 -81.39 8.62 -23.70
C GLU A 482 -82.08 9.35 -22.54
N ARG A 483 -81.48 10.39 -21.97
CA ARG A 483 -82.13 11.24 -20.95
C ARG A 483 -83.32 12.02 -21.50
N VAL A 484 -83.29 12.45 -22.76
CA VAL A 484 -84.43 13.09 -23.45
C VAL A 484 -85.52 12.06 -23.75
N ALA A 485 -85.16 10.88 -24.26
CA ALA A 485 -86.10 9.79 -24.50
C ALA A 485 -86.78 9.32 -23.21
N GLN A 486 -86.05 9.24 -22.09
CA GLN A 486 -86.63 8.90 -20.80
C GLN A 486 -87.59 10.00 -20.32
N LYS A 487 -87.21 11.29 -20.41
CA LYS A 487 -88.15 12.41 -20.14
C LYS A 487 -89.43 12.33 -20.98
N GLN A 488 -89.34 11.92 -22.24
CA GLN A 488 -90.51 11.73 -23.10
C GLN A 488 -91.38 10.56 -22.62
N ARG A 489 -90.79 9.41 -22.28
CA ARG A 489 -91.53 8.28 -21.66
C ARG A 489 -92.18 8.69 -20.33
N ASP A 490 -91.47 9.44 -19.48
CA ASP A 490 -91.98 9.94 -18.20
C ASP A 490 -93.15 10.91 -18.43
N GLN A 491 -93.08 11.76 -19.46
CA GLN A 491 -94.17 12.66 -19.87
C GLN A 491 -95.35 11.90 -20.48
N GLU A 492 -95.14 10.86 -21.29
CA GLU A 492 -96.21 10.00 -21.82
C GLU A 492 -96.88 9.17 -20.70
N GLN A 493 -96.12 8.66 -19.73
CA GLN A 493 -96.67 8.01 -18.55
C GLN A 493 -97.46 9.00 -17.68
N LEU A 494 -96.93 10.21 -17.45
CA LEU A 494 -97.65 11.26 -16.72
C LEU A 494 -98.91 11.72 -17.48
N ALA A 495 -98.87 11.77 -18.81
CA ALA A 495 -100.03 12.09 -19.65
C ALA A 495 -101.08 10.97 -19.64
N ARG A 496 -100.65 9.69 -19.68
CA ARG A 496 -101.55 8.54 -19.47
C ARG A 496 -102.18 8.55 -18.08
N LEU A 497 -101.39 8.74 -17.03
CA LEU A 497 -101.89 8.81 -15.65
C LEU A 497 -102.82 10.01 -15.44
N LYS A 498 -102.56 11.16 -16.10
CA LYS A 498 -103.50 12.30 -16.13
C LYS A 498 -104.76 11.99 -16.91
N ALA A 499 -104.68 11.38 -18.09
CA ALA A 499 -105.85 11.02 -18.89
C ALA A 499 -106.72 9.96 -18.19
N GLU A 500 -106.10 8.97 -17.54
CA GLU A 500 -106.78 7.94 -16.73
C GLU A 500 -107.37 8.54 -15.45
N ALA A 501 -106.71 9.53 -14.84
CA ALA A 501 -107.26 10.30 -13.73
C ALA A 501 -108.41 11.23 -14.17
N GLU A 502 -108.31 11.89 -15.32
CA GLU A 502 -109.37 12.70 -15.93
C GLU A 502 -110.55 11.83 -16.39
N GLU A 503 -110.31 10.60 -16.85
CA GLU A 503 -111.38 9.64 -17.13
C GLU A 503 -112.04 9.19 -15.82
N LYS A 504 -111.27 8.85 -14.79
CA LYS A 504 -111.82 8.53 -13.45
C LYS A 504 -112.55 9.73 -12.84
N VAL A 505 -112.10 10.96 -13.08
CA VAL A 505 -112.80 12.20 -12.69
C VAL A 505 -114.04 12.43 -13.55
N ARG A 506 -114.06 12.09 -14.85
CA ARG A 506 -115.27 12.12 -15.70
C ARG A 506 -116.29 11.06 -15.31
N GLN A 507 -115.84 9.85 -14.99
CA GLN A 507 -116.69 8.77 -14.48
C GLN A 507 -117.24 9.16 -13.10
N ALA A 508 -116.39 9.71 -12.22
CA ALA A 508 -116.80 10.25 -10.93
C ALA A 508 -117.75 11.45 -11.11
N GLU A 509 -117.50 12.40 -12.00
CA GLU A 509 -118.41 13.51 -12.32
C GLU A 509 -119.73 13.03 -12.93
N LYS A 510 -119.73 11.96 -13.73
CA LYS A 510 -120.96 11.40 -14.28
C LYS A 510 -121.79 10.75 -13.17
N ALA A 511 -121.15 9.93 -12.34
CA ALA A 511 -121.75 9.37 -11.13
C ALA A 511 -122.13 10.44 -10.10
N GLU A 512 -121.41 11.57 -10.05
CA GLU A 512 -121.70 12.71 -9.18
C GLU A 512 -122.75 13.64 -9.77
N LYS A 513 -122.94 13.70 -11.09
CA LYS A 513 -124.08 14.36 -11.76
C LYS A 513 -125.35 13.52 -11.63
N GLU A 514 -125.25 12.19 -11.71
CA GLU A 514 -126.35 11.27 -11.36
C GLU A 514 -126.68 11.31 -9.86
N ARG A 515 -125.67 11.35 -8.98
CA ARG A 515 -125.87 11.56 -7.54
C ARG A 515 -126.36 12.98 -7.23
N LYS A 516 -125.90 14.03 -7.90
CA LYS A 516 -126.41 15.41 -7.71
C LYS A 516 -127.81 15.58 -8.30
N ALA A 517 -128.19 14.86 -9.35
CA ALA A 517 -129.58 14.83 -9.80
C ALA A 517 -130.51 14.22 -8.73
N LYS A 518 -130.08 13.14 -8.07
CA LYS A 518 -130.82 12.54 -6.94
C LYS A 518 -130.75 13.41 -5.67
N VAL A 519 -129.58 13.97 -5.36
CA VAL A 519 -129.35 14.78 -4.15
C VAL A 519 -129.92 16.19 -4.28
N VAL A 520 -130.11 16.77 -5.48
CA VAL A 520 -130.88 18.03 -5.61
C VAL A 520 -132.34 17.81 -5.23
N VAL A 521 -132.90 16.62 -5.48
CA VAL A 521 -134.25 16.23 -5.05
C VAL A 521 -134.34 15.97 -3.52
N GLU A 522 -133.23 15.62 -2.86
CA GLU A 522 -133.18 15.44 -1.40
C GLU A 522 -132.67 16.66 -0.61
N ARG A 523 -131.87 17.55 -1.23
CA ARG A 523 -131.18 18.66 -0.55
C ARG A 523 -132.09 19.86 -0.25
N GLU A 524 -133.29 19.89 -0.80
CA GLU A 524 -134.36 20.75 -0.28
C GLU A 524 -134.94 20.26 1.05
N LYS A 525 -134.82 18.96 1.38
CA LYS A 525 -135.36 18.35 2.61
C LYS A 525 -134.40 18.40 3.80
N LEU A 526 -133.13 18.78 3.60
CA LEU A 526 -132.06 18.75 4.62
C LEU A 526 -131.36 20.11 4.80
N LYS A 527 -132.14 21.21 4.80
CA LYS A 527 -131.73 22.49 5.40
C LYS A 527 -131.96 22.48 6.93
N ALA A 528 -131.37 21.52 7.63
CA ALA A 528 -131.38 21.43 9.09
C ALA A 528 -130.17 20.61 9.61
N ILE A 529 -129.83 20.83 10.89
CA ILE A 529 -128.88 20.04 11.72
C ILE A 529 -127.36 20.27 11.47
N MET A 530 -126.77 21.05 12.39
CA MET A 530 -125.35 21.09 12.89
C MET A 530 -124.18 21.32 11.89
N ASN A 531 -123.10 22.09 12.15
CA ASN A 531 -122.47 22.78 13.31
C ASN A 531 -121.16 22.15 13.86
N GLU A 532 -120.14 23.01 14.02
CA GLU A 532 -119.03 23.03 15.00
C GLU A 532 -117.69 22.23 14.88
N GLN A 533 -116.62 22.90 15.39
CA GLN A 533 -115.34 22.38 15.97
C GLN A 533 -114.24 21.76 15.06
N LYS A 534 -112.93 21.68 15.44
CA LYS A 534 -111.99 22.66 16.10
C LYS A 534 -110.50 22.14 16.12
N LEU A 535 -109.53 23.04 15.87
CA LEU A 535 -108.17 23.18 16.49
C LEU A 535 -106.99 22.15 16.40
N SER A 536 -105.77 22.71 16.21
CA SER A 536 -104.44 22.35 16.82
C SER A 536 -103.60 21.18 16.21
N LYS A 537 -102.26 21.03 16.41
CA LYS A 537 -101.19 21.80 17.15
C LYS A 537 -99.76 21.54 16.55
N ALA A 538 -98.65 21.98 17.19
CA ALA A 538 -97.26 21.96 16.70
C ALA A 538 -96.16 21.72 17.79
N MET A 539 -94.85 21.94 17.47
CA MET A 539 -93.58 21.76 18.26
C MET A 539 -92.92 20.35 18.15
N SER A 540 -91.62 20.05 18.41
CA SER A 540 -90.41 20.70 19.02
C SER A 540 -89.09 19.97 18.51
N THR A 541 -87.78 20.16 18.85
CA THR A 541 -86.85 21.22 19.37
C THR A 541 -85.36 20.72 19.40
N ASP A 542 -84.34 21.63 19.34
CA ASP A 542 -82.99 21.59 20.00
C ASP A 542 -81.86 20.56 19.63
N SER A 543 -80.53 20.73 19.93
CA SER A 543 -79.61 21.90 20.13
C SER A 543 -78.10 21.51 20.28
N ALA A 544 -77.22 22.52 20.51
CA ALA A 544 -75.79 22.50 20.99
C ALA A 544 -74.64 22.16 19.98
N LYS A 545 -73.38 22.67 19.99
CA LYS A 545 -72.49 23.59 20.80
C LYS A 545 -71.21 22.88 21.35
N GLN A 546 -70.00 23.49 21.51
CA GLN A 546 -69.55 24.87 21.23
C GLN A 546 -68.12 25.00 20.58
N LEU A 547 -67.07 25.53 21.25
CA LEU A 547 -65.84 26.11 20.62
C LEU A 547 -64.63 26.36 21.59
N SER A 548 -63.50 26.86 21.03
CA SER A 548 -62.35 27.64 21.61
C SER A 548 -61.07 26.93 22.16
N SER A 549 -60.00 27.68 22.54
CA SER A 549 -58.92 28.20 21.65
C SER A 549 -57.79 29.03 22.35
N ASP A 550 -56.52 28.75 22.00
CA ASP A 550 -55.37 29.69 21.78
C ASP A 550 -54.61 30.44 22.92
N ARG A 551 -53.33 30.76 22.59
CA ARG A 551 -52.41 31.86 23.03
C ARG A 551 -51.42 31.72 24.23
N MET A 552 -50.35 32.55 24.16
CA MET A 552 -49.11 32.57 24.98
C MET A 552 -48.93 33.88 25.79
N LEU A 553 -48.10 33.89 26.87
CA LEU A 553 -46.83 34.67 27.00
C LEU A 553 -46.31 34.88 28.46
N THR A 554 -44.97 34.96 28.59
CA THR A 554 -44.13 35.69 29.60
C THR A 554 -44.19 35.40 31.12
N GLY A 555 -43.00 35.40 31.75
CA GLY A 555 -42.76 35.45 33.20
C GLY A 555 -41.32 35.04 33.56
N GLY A 556 -40.69 35.61 34.60
CA GLY A 556 -39.30 35.30 34.98
C GLY A 556 -38.98 35.54 36.47
N GLY A 557 -37.80 35.12 36.94
CA GLY A 557 -37.34 35.24 38.33
C GLY A 557 -35.92 34.68 38.55
N THR A 558 -35.27 35.05 39.67
CA THR A 558 -33.80 34.94 39.83
C THR A 558 -33.37 34.54 41.25
N THR A 559 -32.33 33.70 41.38
CA THR A 559 -31.35 33.61 42.50
C THR A 559 -30.25 32.56 42.15
N VAL A 560 -29.32 32.23 43.04
CA VAL A 560 -27.97 32.85 43.21
C VAL A 560 -27.24 32.13 44.35
N PHE A 561 -26.09 31.47 44.12
CA PHE A 561 -25.05 31.12 45.11
C PHE A 561 -23.74 30.63 44.43
N VAL A 562 -22.64 30.51 45.20
CA VAL A 562 -21.41 31.30 44.97
C VAL A 562 -20.09 30.57 45.31
N SER A 563 -19.10 30.63 44.40
CA SER A 563 -17.62 30.45 44.62
C SER A 563 -17.10 29.07 45.13
N PRO A 564 -15.77 28.84 45.32
CA PRO A 564 -14.57 29.48 44.72
C PRO A 564 -13.51 28.49 44.15
N THR A 565 -12.60 29.02 43.31
CA THR A 565 -11.22 28.50 43.03
C THR A 565 -10.20 29.23 43.94
N PRO A 566 -8.86 28.96 43.97
CA PRO A 566 -8.03 28.06 43.14
C PRO A 566 -7.01 27.22 43.96
N VAL A 567 -6.01 26.60 43.29
CA VAL A 567 -4.55 26.79 43.55
C VAL A 567 -3.75 25.90 42.58
N ALA A 568 -2.64 26.40 42.05
CA ALA A 568 -1.66 25.60 41.30
C ALA A 568 -0.48 25.23 42.20
N VAL A 569 0.00 23.98 42.11
CA VAL A 569 1.17 23.50 42.86
C VAL A 569 2.20 22.93 41.87
N ALA A 570 3.37 23.55 41.81
CA ALA A 570 4.56 22.98 41.17
C ALA A 570 5.45 22.35 42.25
N VAL A 571 5.97 21.15 41.99
CA VAL A 571 6.93 20.46 42.86
C VAL A 571 8.19 20.17 42.05
N ALA A 572 9.35 20.38 42.68
CA ALA A 572 10.65 20.27 42.02
C ALA A 572 11.08 18.81 41.80
N VAL A 573 11.91 18.60 40.76
CA VAL A 573 12.74 17.41 40.58
C VAL A 573 14.19 17.84 40.72
N ALA A 574 14.93 17.23 41.63
CA ALA A 574 16.35 17.52 41.85
C ALA A 574 17.24 16.77 40.84
N PRO A 575 18.31 17.38 40.32
CA PRO A 575 19.29 16.67 39.50
C PRO A 575 20.15 15.73 40.37
N VAL A 576 20.18 14.45 40.03
CA VAL A 576 21.07 13.46 40.66
C VAL A 576 22.50 13.66 40.14
N ALA A 577 23.46 13.80 41.04
CA ALA A 577 24.87 13.95 40.67
C ALA A 577 25.48 12.59 40.21
N PRO A 578 26.26 12.55 39.12
CA PRO A 578 26.97 11.35 38.72
C PRO A 578 28.13 11.04 39.68
N ALA A 579 28.30 9.76 40.04
CA ALA A 579 29.37 9.31 40.92
C ALA A 579 30.75 9.39 40.26
N ARG A 580 31.78 9.77 41.04
CA ARG A 580 33.19 9.71 40.60
C ARG A 580 33.69 8.27 40.62
N ILE A 581 33.96 7.72 39.44
CA ILE A 581 34.88 6.58 39.25
C ILE A 581 36.32 7.14 39.36
N PRO A 582 37.28 6.45 40.01
CA PRO A 582 38.67 6.91 40.06
C PRO A 582 39.28 6.98 38.66
N ALA A 583 40.03 8.04 38.38
CA ALA A 583 40.67 8.23 37.09
C ALA A 583 41.90 7.30 36.95
N ALA A 584 41.94 6.53 35.86
CA ALA A 584 43.19 6.01 35.33
C ALA A 584 44.11 7.18 34.89
N GLU A 585 45.40 6.90 34.74
CA GLU A 585 46.41 7.93 34.45
C GLU A 585 46.19 8.56 33.07
N LYS A 586 46.60 9.82 32.94
CA LYS A 586 46.27 10.66 31.77
C LYS A 586 47.42 10.68 30.77
N PRO A 587 47.15 10.48 29.46
CA PRO A 587 48.06 10.95 28.43
C PRO A 587 48.09 12.50 28.41
N GLU A 588 49.01 13.07 27.63
CA GLU A 588 49.27 14.52 27.62
C GLU A 588 48.05 15.35 27.23
N LYS A 589 47.89 16.52 27.86
CA LYS A 589 46.75 17.40 27.62
C LYS A 589 46.88 18.15 26.29
N CYS A 590 45.86 17.99 25.45
CA CYS A 590 45.50 18.98 24.44
C CYS A 590 45.40 20.39 25.05
N ARG A 591 45.97 21.39 24.36
CA ARG A 591 45.98 22.77 24.83
C ARG A 591 44.63 23.41 24.54
N LYS A 592 44.02 24.04 25.55
CA LYS A 592 42.83 24.89 25.36
C LYS A 592 43.17 25.99 24.36
N GLY A 593 42.61 25.92 23.15
CA GLY A 593 42.90 26.84 22.06
C GLY A 593 43.34 26.18 20.75
N ASP A 594 43.29 24.84 20.62
CA ASP A 594 43.40 24.21 19.30
C ASP A 594 42.27 24.69 18.37
N ARG A 595 42.62 24.89 17.09
CA ARG A 595 41.76 25.37 16.01
C ARG A 595 41.82 24.47 14.78
N ASN A 596 42.66 23.44 14.81
CA ASN A 596 42.63 22.41 13.81
C ASN A 596 41.27 21.70 13.87
N LYS A 597 40.86 21.11 12.76
CA LYS A 597 39.62 20.31 12.69
C LYS A 597 40.01 18.86 12.45
N PRO A 598 39.29 17.90 13.07
CA PRO A 598 39.56 16.50 12.82
C PRO A 598 39.35 16.21 11.33
N SER A 599 40.33 15.57 10.70
CA SER A 599 40.22 15.06 9.35
C SER A 599 39.24 13.89 9.34
N LEU A 600 38.31 13.88 8.38
CA LEU A 600 37.36 12.81 8.16
C LEU A 600 37.53 12.30 6.73
N ASP A 601 38.12 11.11 6.59
CA ASP A 601 38.02 10.37 5.34
C ASP A 601 37.03 9.21 5.48
N ILE A 602 35.94 9.31 4.73
CA ILE A 602 35.00 8.20 4.55
C ILE A 602 35.55 7.43 3.36
N ARG A 603 35.80 6.13 3.53
CA ARG A 603 36.44 5.29 2.50
C ARG A 603 35.56 5.03 1.27
N ASP A 604 34.42 5.72 1.20
CA ASP A 604 33.45 5.68 0.12
C ASP A 604 33.60 6.92 -0.79
N PRO A 605 33.97 6.71 -2.08
CA PRO A 605 34.09 7.79 -3.06
C PRO A 605 32.74 8.24 -3.64
N GLY A 606 31.62 7.66 -3.20
CA GLY A 606 30.28 7.98 -3.68
C GLY A 606 29.84 7.07 -4.83
N VAL A 607 29.50 5.82 -4.52
CA VAL A 607 28.75 4.96 -5.46
C VAL A 607 27.38 5.60 -5.77
N PRO A 608 27.08 5.96 -7.03
CA PRO A 608 25.91 6.78 -7.35
C PRO A 608 24.58 6.05 -7.11
N PHE A 609 24.58 4.71 -7.01
CA PHE A 609 23.41 3.95 -6.60
C PHE A 609 23.75 2.59 -5.99
N VAL A 610 22.82 2.08 -5.18
CA VAL A 610 22.89 0.74 -4.54
C VAL A 610 21.52 0.05 -4.57
N PHE A 611 21.49 -1.26 -4.33
CA PHE A 611 20.24 -2.04 -4.26
C PHE A 611 19.83 -2.41 -2.83
N VAL A 612 20.78 -2.49 -1.90
CA VAL A 612 20.54 -2.77 -0.47
C VAL A 612 19.73 -1.68 0.23
N ASP A 613 18.98 -2.05 1.27
CA ASP A 613 18.29 -1.14 2.20
C ASP A 613 19.14 -0.75 3.41
N ALA A 614 20.32 -1.34 3.55
CA ALA A 614 21.27 -1.14 4.64
C ALA A 614 22.66 -0.87 4.04
N TYR A 615 23.12 0.38 4.15
CA TYR A 615 24.36 0.86 3.54
C TYR A 615 25.53 0.75 4.53
N PRO A 616 26.55 -0.09 4.28
CA PRO A 616 27.73 -0.12 5.12
C PRO A 616 28.58 1.13 4.92
N LEU A 617 28.85 1.85 5.99
CA LEU A 617 29.60 3.11 6.01
C LEU A 617 30.87 2.93 6.85
N ASP A 618 32.01 2.79 6.18
CA ASP A 618 33.33 2.68 6.80
C ASP A 618 34.10 4.01 6.69
N GLY A 619 34.71 4.47 7.78
CA GLY A 619 35.47 5.72 7.80
C GLY A 619 36.63 5.73 8.78
N VAL A 620 37.51 6.71 8.59
CA VAL A 620 38.58 7.09 9.50
C VAL A 620 38.41 8.55 9.91
N ALA A 621 38.50 8.79 11.22
CA ALA A 621 38.70 10.10 11.79
C ALA A 621 40.16 10.22 12.27
N VAL A 622 40.86 11.27 11.86
CA VAL A 622 42.24 11.55 12.28
C VAL A 622 42.33 12.95 12.85
N ASP A 623 42.84 13.08 14.07
CA ASP A 623 43.04 14.36 14.74
C ASP A 623 44.48 14.46 15.29
N ASN A 624 45.05 15.66 15.31
CA ASN A 624 46.38 15.87 15.88
C ASN A 624 46.42 15.75 17.41
N CYS A 625 45.25 15.69 18.04
CA CYS A 625 45.08 15.74 19.48
C CYS A 625 44.31 14.51 19.99
N GLU A 626 42.98 14.47 19.82
CA GLU A 626 42.12 13.33 20.16
C GLU A 626 40.75 13.49 19.49
N VAL A 627 40.33 12.50 18.70
CA VAL A 627 38.94 12.36 18.23
C VAL A 627 38.06 12.00 19.42
N GLU A 628 37.14 12.88 19.80
CA GLU A 628 36.22 12.67 20.92
C GLU A 628 34.98 11.87 20.52
N ARG A 629 34.39 12.16 19.34
CA ARG A 629 33.10 11.59 18.92
C ARG A 629 32.91 11.58 17.41
N VAL A 630 32.31 10.51 16.90
CA VAL A 630 31.83 10.38 15.51
C VAL A 630 30.32 10.23 15.52
N VAL A 631 29.61 10.90 14.62
CA VAL A 631 28.16 10.95 14.56
C VAL A 631 27.70 10.70 13.13
N VAL A 632 26.78 9.76 12.91
CA VAL A 632 26.22 9.42 11.60
C VAL A 632 24.71 9.65 11.61
N ASN A 633 24.22 10.52 10.72
CA ASN A 633 22.81 10.94 10.66
C ASN A 633 22.22 11.36 12.02
N GLY A 634 23.03 12.03 12.85
CA GLY A 634 22.64 12.51 14.17
C GLY A 634 22.68 11.46 15.30
N ARG A 635 23.15 10.24 15.04
CA ARG A 635 23.38 9.20 16.06
C ARG A 635 24.88 9.05 16.33
N ASP A 636 25.27 9.05 17.60
CA ASP A 636 26.65 8.82 18.03
C ASP A 636 27.06 7.37 17.74
N VAL A 637 28.13 7.18 16.95
CA VAL A 637 28.74 5.86 16.73
C VAL A 637 29.63 5.52 17.92
N SER A 638 29.55 4.29 18.42
CA SER A 638 30.34 3.85 19.58
C SER A 638 31.83 3.76 19.23
N ILE A 639 32.60 4.80 19.55
CA ILE A 639 34.05 4.85 19.30
C ILE A 639 34.90 4.91 20.57
N LYS A 640 36.05 4.21 20.53
CA LYS A 640 37.21 4.50 21.37
C LYS A 640 37.86 5.81 20.91
N LYS A 641 38.17 6.69 21.85
CA LYS A 641 38.94 7.91 21.58
C LYS A 641 40.40 7.62 21.24
N GLY A 642 40.99 8.40 20.34
CA GLY A 642 42.38 8.27 19.92
C GLY A 642 42.77 9.31 18.87
N LYS A 643 44.02 9.27 18.39
CA LYS A 643 44.50 10.14 17.31
C LYS A 643 43.98 9.69 15.94
N GLU A 644 43.99 8.39 15.69
CA GLU A 644 43.38 7.78 14.51
C GLU A 644 42.33 6.75 14.95
N VAL A 645 41.10 6.94 14.49
CA VAL A 645 39.93 6.15 14.91
C VAL A 645 39.17 5.66 13.68
N TYR A 646 39.10 4.34 13.52
CA TYR A 646 38.30 3.68 12.50
C TYR A 646 36.95 3.24 13.05
N PHE A 647 35.91 3.46 12.24
CA PHE A 647 34.52 3.13 12.59
C PHE A 647 33.78 2.49 11.40
N SER A 648 32.80 1.63 11.72
CA SER A 648 31.86 1.03 10.78
C SER A 648 30.43 1.21 11.31
N SER A 649 29.58 1.86 10.54
CA SER A 649 28.14 2.01 10.80
C SER A 649 27.33 1.42 9.63
N ILE A 650 26.03 1.21 9.83
CA ILE A 650 25.12 0.74 8.79
C ILE A 650 23.91 1.68 8.72
N VAL A 651 23.74 2.36 7.59
CA VAL A 651 22.73 3.41 7.39
C VAL A 651 21.54 2.87 6.61
N LYS A 652 20.34 2.95 7.21
CA LYS A 652 19.09 2.47 6.62
C LYS A 652 18.61 3.40 5.50
N LEU A 653 18.50 2.88 4.27
CA LEU A 653 18.17 3.64 3.06
C LEU A 653 16.72 3.48 2.62
N LYS A 654 16.06 4.62 2.41
CA LYS A 654 14.78 4.74 1.71
C LYS A 654 14.99 4.52 0.21
N ASN A 655 13.96 4.09 -0.53
CA ASN A 655 14.02 4.01 -1.99
C ASN A 655 14.08 5.42 -2.61
N GLY A 656 14.90 5.60 -3.65
CA GLY A 656 15.25 6.92 -4.18
C GLY A 656 16.48 7.51 -3.48
N ASP A 657 16.59 8.83 -3.51
CA ASP A 657 17.77 9.53 -3.00
C ASP A 657 17.77 9.60 -1.46
N ASN A 658 18.95 9.37 -0.88
CA ASN A 658 19.23 9.54 0.53
C ASN A 658 20.45 10.45 0.66
N SER A 659 20.50 11.27 1.71
CA SER A 659 21.78 11.82 2.18
C SER A 659 22.24 11.16 3.48
N ILE A 660 23.55 11.02 3.60
CA ILE A 660 24.24 10.45 4.75
C ILE A 660 25.22 11.52 5.25
N LYS A 661 24.92 12.13 6.38
CA LYS A 661 25.76 13.15 7.00
C LYS A 661 26.58 12.53 8.13
N VAL A 662 27.88 12.75 8.09
CA VAL A 662 28.82 12.32 9.13
C VAL A 662 29.49 13.55 9.72
N ASP A 663 29.38 13.72 11.04
CA ASP A 663 30.05 14.76 11.81
C ASP A 663 31.12 14.13 12.73
N VAL A 664 32.28 14.77 12.83
CA VAL A 664 33.37 14.36 13.74
C VAL A 664 33.75 15.53 14.63
N TYR A 665 33.99 15.25 15.90
CA TYR A 665 34.33 16.21 16.94
C TYR A 665 35.67 15.86 17.60
N ASP A 666 36.56 16.83 17.76
CA ASP A 666 37.78 16.70 18.58
C ASP A 666 37.46 16.95 20.07
N ALA A 667 38.44 16.67 20.95
CA ALA A 667 38.36 16.96 22.38
C ALA A 667 38.43 18.47 22.75
N SER A 668 38.48 19.38 21.77
CA SER A 668 38.41 20.83 21.95
C SER A 668 37.05 21.43 21.57
N GLY A 669 36.17 20.67 20.92
CA GLY A 669 34.88 21.10 20.37
C GLY A 669 34.92 21.58 18.91
N ASN A 670 36.04 21.46 18.21
CA ASN A 670 36.12 21.67 16.77
C ASN A 670 35.41 20.54 16.03
N ALA A 671 34.71 20.87 14.94
CA ALA A 671 33.95 19.91 14.15
C ALA A 671 34.28 19.97 12.65
N SER A 672 34.32 18.79 12.03
CA SER A 672 34.27 18.57 10.58
C SER A 672 33.02 17.76 10.21
N SER A 673 32.59 17.89 8.96
CA SER A 673 31.37 17.25 8.45
C SER A 673 31.58 16.85 6.98
N ARG A 674 31.08 15.68 6.59
CA ARG A 674 31.03 15.21 5.20
C ARG A 674 29.66 14.60 4.93
N GLU A 675 29.05 14.97 3.81
CA GLU A 675 27.75 14.45 3.38
C GLU A 675 27.92 13.65 2.09
N LEU A 676 27.29 12.47 2.02
CA LEU A 676 27.23 11.65 0.81
C LEU A 676 25.79 11.59 0.32
N HIS A 677 25.60 11.52 -1.01
CA HIS A 677 24.30 11.24 -1.61
C HIS A 677 24.31 9.84 -2.23
N VAL A 678 23.32 9.02 -1.87
CA VAL A 678 23.21 7.62 -2.29
C VAL A 678 21.79 7.34 -2.80
N THR A 679 21.66 7.09 -4.10
CA THR A 679 20.38 6.71 -4.71
C THR A 679 20.14 5.21 -4.54
N ARG A 680 19.27 4.82 -3.61
CA ARG A 680 18.85 3.42 -3.54
C ARG A 680 17.85 3.12 -4.66
N LYS A 681 18.16 2.12 -5.49
CA LYS A 681 17.25 1.57 -6.51
C LYS A 681 16.69 0.24 -6.02
N VAL A 682 15.37 0.06 -6.05
CA VAL A 682 14.78 -1.28 -5.87
C VAL A 682 15.11 -2.15 -7.10
N PRO A 683 15.51 -3.44 -6.94
CA PRO A 683 15.78 -4.35 -8.06
C PRO A 683 14.60 -4.46 -9.03
N SER A 684 14.87 -4.64 -10.34
CA SER A 684 13.86 -4.52 -11.41
C SER A 684 12.64 -5.42 -11.23
N VAL A 685 12.83 -6.61 -10.67
CA VAL A 685 11.77 -7.61 -10.38
C VAL A 685 10.93 -7.25 -9.15
N LEU A 686 11.42 -6.38 -8.27
CA LEU A 686 10.73 -5.93 -7.05
C LEU A 686 10.09 -4.54 -7.21
N GLN A 687 10.40 -3.80 -8.27
CA GLN A 687 9.80 -2.50 -8.58
C GLN A 687 8.29 -2.60 -8.83
N ASN A 688 7.56 -1.49 -8.67
CA ASN A 688 6.09 -1.50 -8.76
C ASN A 688 5.58 -1.96 -10.14
N GLY A 689 6.33 -1.66 -11.23
CA GLY A 689 5.99 -2.12 -12.59
C GLY A 689 6.22 -3.63 -12.85
N SER A 690 6.80 -4.36 -11.90
CA SER A 690 6.88 -5.84 -11.91
C SER A 690 5.84 -6.49 -10.99
N ARG A 691 4.99 -5.71 -10.32
CA ARG A 691 3.88 -6.21 -9.49
C ARG A 691 2.65 -6.52 -10.35
N MET A 692 1.77 -7.37 -9.82
CA MET A 692 0.49 -7.71 -10.44
C MET A 692 -0.30 -6.44 -10.76
N SER A 693 -0.70 -6.26 -12.02
CA SER A 693 -1.45 -5.08 -12.46
C SER A 693 -2.93 -5.26 -12.19
N VAL A 694 -3.55 -4.27 -11.53
CA VAL A 694 -4.94 -4.37 -11.06
C VAL A 694 -5.78 -3.20 -11.53
N LEU A 695 -6.98 -3.49 -12.04
CA LEU A 695 -8.02 -2.51 -12.31
C LEU A 695 -9.01 -2.48 -11.14
N VAL A 696 -9.15 -1.35 -10.45
CA VAL A 696 -10.18 -1.16 -9.42
C VAL A 696 -11.44 -0.60 -10.08
N LEU A 697 -12.52 -1.39 -10.11
CA LEU A 697 -13.83 -0.92 -10.57
C LEU A 697 -14.49 -0.06 -9.48
N PRO A 698 -15.24 1.00 -9.86
CA PRO A 698 -15.99 1.78 -8.89
C PRO A 698 -17.10 0.93 -8.26
N PHE A 699 -17.57 1.33 -7.08
CA PHE A 699 -18.86 0.87 -6.60
C PHE A 699 -19.96 1.31 -7.57
N ASP A 700 -20.82 0.37 -7.94
CA ASP A 700 -22.10 0.71 -8.56
C ASP A 700 -22.93 1.53 -7.57
N HIS A 701 -23.55 2.60 -8.06
CA HIS A 701 -24.34 3.50 -7.23
C HIS A 701 -25.47 4.13 -8.05
N ASP A 702 -26.71 3.74 -7.76
CA ASP A 702 -27.88 4.54 -8.11
C ASP A 702 -27.87 5.84 -7.30
N SER A 703 -28.61 6.86 -7.74
CA SER A 703 -28.69 8.17 -7.06
C SER A 703 -29.32 8.14 -5.66
N ALA A 704 -29.80 6.97 -5.20
CA ALA A 704 -30.25 6.71 -3.83
C ALA A 704 -29.13 6.22 -2.89
N SER A 705 -28.01 5.75 -3.44
CA SER A 705 -26.82 5.36 -2.69
C SER A 705 -26.03 6.62 -2.32
N GLY A 706 -26.14 7.06 -1.06
CA GLY A 706 -25.56 8.32 -0.60
C GLY A 706 -24.04 8.43 -0.71
N ASP A 707 -23.52 9.65 -0.50
CA ASP A 707 -22.11 10.02 -0.72
C ASP A 707 -21.07 9.06 -0.12
N SER A 708 -21.38 8.37 0.98
CA SER A 708 -20.50 7.36 1.60
C SER A 708 -20.09 6.24 0.63
N VAL A 709 -20.96 5.81 -0.30
CA VAL A 709 -20.63 4.77 -1.30
C VAL A 709 -19.68 5.32 -2.37
N ARG A 710 -19.89 6.57 -2.80
CA ARG A 710 -19.00 7.27 -3.73
C ARG A 710 -17.61 7.49 -3.12
N LEU A 711 -17.56 7.99 -1.87
CA LEU A 711 -16.32 8.17 -1.11
C LEU A 711 -15.57 6.85 -0.89
N ALA A 712 -16.28 5.74 -0.66
CA ALA A 712 -15.66 4.42 -0.54
C ALA A 712 -14.89 4.00 -1.81
N SER A 713 -15.38 4.34 -3.01
CA SER A 713 -14.68 4.03 -4.28
C SER A 713 -13.30 4.69 -4.34
N ASP A 714 -13.24 5.97 -3.98
CA ASP A 714 -12.01 6.75 -4.07
C ASP A 714 -11.04 6.38 -2.95
N TYR A 715 -11.53 6.16 -1.73
CA TYR A 715 -10.73 5.65 -0.61
C TYR A 715 -10.17 4.25 -0.88
N LEU A 716 -10.95 3.32 -1.46
CA LEU A 716 -10.46 1.98 -1.78
C LEU A 716 -9.40 2.02 -2.89
N THR A 717 -9.62 2.80 -3.95
CA THR A 717 -8.66 2.94 -5.04
C THR A 717 -7.33 3.53 -4.54
N GLY A 718 -7.40 4.58 -3.71
CA GLY A 718 -6.23 5.15 -3.06
C GLY A 718 -5.52 4.19 -2.10
N ALA A 719 -6.27 3.50 -1.23
CA ALA A 719 -5.70 2.57 -0.26
C ALA A 719 -5.02 1.36 -0.92
N VAL A 720 -5.58 0.81 -2.01
CA VAL A 720 -4.96 -0.30 -2.77
C VAL A 720 -3.64 0.13 -3.42
N ALA A 721 -3.54 1.38 -3.90
CA ALA A 721 -2.29 1.95 -4.38
C ALA A 721 -1.29 2.21 -3.22
N GLU A 722 -1.76 2.70 -2.07
CA GLU A 722 -0.94 3.01 -0.90
C GLU A 722 -0.28 1.77 -0.27
N GLN A 723 -0.90 0.58 -0.40
CA GLN A 723 -0.26 -0.70 -0.05
C GLN A 723 1.06 -0.95 -0.81
N LYS A 724 1.29 -0.28 -1.96
CA LYS A 724 2.46 -0.48 -2.87
C LYS A 724 2.65 -1.94 -3.28
N ARG A 725 1.55 -2.70 -3.25
CA ARG A 725 1.49 -4.13 -3.53
C ARG A 725 1.18 -4.40 -4.98
N PHE A 726 0.38 -3.56 -5.62
CA PHE A 726 -0.16 -3.78 -6.96
C PHE A 726 0.13 -2.58 -7.86
N MET A 727 0.30 -2.81 -9.17
CA MET A 727 0.30 -1.72 -10.15
C MET A 727 -1.15 -1.37 -10.49
N VAL A 728 -1.72 -0.39 -9.77
CA VAL A 728 -3.09 0.10 -10.04
C VAL A 728 -3.12 0.82 -11.39
N VAL A 729 -3.98 0.35 -12.29
CA VAL A 729 -4.13 0.92 -13.65
C VAL A 729 -5.00 2.19 -13.60
N GLU A 730 -4.46 3.32 -14.06
CA GLU A 730 -5.17 4.61 -13.98
C GLU A 730 -6.35 4.74 -14.95
N ARG A 731 -7.46 5.25 -14.43
CA ARG A 731 -8.78 5.21 -15.09
C ARG A 731 -9.00 6.24 -16.21
N GLN A 732 -8.03 7.12 -16.52
CA GLN A 732 -8.24 8.17 -17.53
C GLN A 732 -8.58 7.61 -18.93
N LYS A 733 -7.91 6.53 -19.35
CA LYS A 733 -8.22 5.82 -20.61
C LYS A 733 -9.53 5.02 -20.57
N LEU A 734 -10.07 4.74 -19.39
CA LEU A 734 -11.31 3.98 -19.22
C LEU A 734 -12.57 4.85 -19.13
N LYS A 735 -12.47 6.16 -18.84
CA LYS A 735 -13.67 7.02 -18.77
C LYS A 735 -14.50 6.97 -20.06
N GLN A 736 -13.85 7.11 -21.20
CA GLN A 736 -14.49 7.05 -22.52
C GLN A 736 -15.20 5.69 -22.78
N LEU A 737 -14.67 4.59 -22.24
CA LEU A 737 -15.28 3.25 -22.35
C LEU A 737 -16.40 2.98 -21.32
N MET A 738 -16.43 3.73 -20.22
CA MET A 738 -17.38 3.57 -19.12
C MET A 738 -18.57 4.53 -19.20
N GLU A 739 -18.43 5.67 -19.88
CA GLU A 739 -19.49 6.69 -20.00
C GLU A 739 -20.56 6.32 -21.06
N GLU A 740 -20.26 5.46 -22.05
CA GLU A 740 -21.21 5.11 -23.12
C GLU A 740 -22.38 4.20 -22.71
N ARG A 741 -22.21 3.34 -21.69
CA ARG A 741 -23.24 2.38 -21.24
C ARG A 741 -23.13 2.11 -19.74
N LYS A 742 -24.22 1.60 -19.13
CA LYS A 742 -24.29 1.15 -17.72
C LYS A 742 -23.42 -0.11 -17.47
N LEU A 743 -22.09 0.02 -17.63
CA LEU A 743 -21.16 -1.10 -17.62
C LEU A 743 -20.96 -1.67 -16.22
N SER A 744 -20.69 -0.84 -15.20
CA SER A 744 -20.35 -1.32 -13.84
C SER A 744 -21.35 -2.35 -13.30
N LEU A 745 -22.65 -2.06 -13.43
CA LEU A 745 -23.76 -2.92 -13.05
C LEU A 745 -23.75 -4.27 -13.82
N ALA A 746 -23.55 -4.23 -15.15
CA ALA A 746 -23.47 -5.42 -16.01
C ALA A 746 -22.16 -6.23 -15.88
N LEU A 747 -21.10 -5.63 -15.33
CA LEU A 747 -19.83 -6.28 -14.96
C LEU A 747 -19.90 -6.89 -13.55
N GLY A 748 -20.78 -6.35 -12.69
CA GLY A 748 -21.07 -6.89 -11.37
C GLY A 748 -21.62 -8.32 -11.41
N GLU A 749 -22.43 -8.67 -12.42
CA GLU A 749 -23.00 -10.02 -12.57
C GLU A 749 -22.15 -10.96 -13.44
N ASP A 750 -21.27 -10.44 -14.29
CA ASP A 750 -20.59 -11.22 -15.35
C ASP A 750 -19.06 -11.06 -15.32
N ASN A 751 -18.39 -12.07 -14.76
CA ASN A 751 -16.93 -12.15 -14.69
C ASN A 751 -16.24 -12.13 -16.07
N ALA A 752 -16.87 -12.64 -17.14
CA ALA A 752 -16.26 -12.71 -18.46
C ALA A 752 -16.26 -11.34 -19.14
N LYS A 753 -17.36 -10.57 -19.00
CA LYS A 753 -17.36 -9.14 -19.39
C LYS A 753 -16.35 -8.34 -18.58
N ALA A 754 -16.23 -8.61 -17.27
CA ALA A 754 -15.21 -7.99 -16.43
C ALA A 754 -13.82 -8.27 -16.99
N ALA A 755 -13.43 -9.54 -17.11
CA ALA A 755 -12.14 -9.99 -17.63
C ALA A 755 -11.77 -9.31 -18.97
N GLN A 756 -12.72 -9.22 -19.91
CA GLN A 756 -12.55 -8.49 -21.18
C GLN A 756 -12.15 -7.02 -20.99
N LEU A 757 -12.81 -6.28 -20.07
CA LEU A 757 -12.43 -4.90 -19.75
C LEU A 757 -11.03 -4.81 -19.15
N GLY A 758 -10.62 -5.80 -18.34
CA GLY A 758 -9.27 -5.89 -17.81
C GLY A 758 -8.20 -6.10 -18.87
N LYS A 759 -8.47 -6.95 -19.88
CA LYS A 759 -7.58 -7.09 -21.05
C LYS A 759 -7.43 -5.78 -21.83
N ILE A 760 -8.53 -5.04 -22.04
CA ILE A 760 -8.50 -3.71 -22.66
C ILE A 760 -7.69 -2.71 -21.81
N ALA A 761 -7.74 -2.84 -20.49
CA ALA A 761 -6.97 -2.03 -19.54
C ALA A 761 -5.49 -2.47 -19.37
N ALA A 762 -5.06 -3.58 -19.97
CA ALA A 762 -3.78 -4.24 -19.69
C ALA A 762 -3.56 -4.58 -18.19
N ALA A 763 -4.64 -4.93 -17.48
CA ALA A 763 -4.60 -5.45 -16.13
C ALA A 763 -4.47 -6.99 -16.13
N GLU A 764 -3.70 -7.56 -15.20
CA GLU A 764 -3.65 -9.00 -14.93
C GLU A 764 -4.83 -9.46 -14.06
N ALA A 765 -5.38 -8.58 -13.22
CA ALA A 765 -6.57 -8.84 -12.42
C ALA A 765 -7.51 -7.62 -12.29
N ILE A 766 -8.76 -7.87 -11.91
CA ILE A 766 -9.78 -6.84 -11.67
C ILE A 766 -10.36 -7.00 -10.28
N ILE A 767 -10.46 -5.89 -9.56
CA ILE A 767 -11.13 -5.80 -8.27
C ILE A 767 -12.55 -5.26 -8.52
N ILE A 768 -13.52 -6.17 -8.56
CA ILE A 768 -14.95 -5.88 -8.73
C ILE A 768 -15.57 -5.65 -7.36
N ASN A 769 -16.13 -4.47 -7.13
CA ASN A 769 -16.59 -4.03 -5.81
C ASN A 769 -18.12 -3.90 -5.75
N SER A 770 -18.74 -4.50 -4.74
CA SER A 770 -20.16 -4.37 -4.42
C SER A 770 -20.32 -3.77 -3.02
N ALA A 771 -21.30 -2.87 -2.87
CA ALA A 771 -21.65 -2.24 -1.59
C ALA A 771 -23.14 -2.43 -1.32
N ARG A 772 -23.48 -2.93 -0.13
CA ARG A 772 -24.83 -2.85 0.45
C ARG A 772 -24.79 -1.79 1.55
N HIS A 773 -25.61 -0.76 1.39
CA HIS A 773 -25.66 0.39 2.29
C HIS A 773 -27.09 0.62 2.77
N ASN A 774 -27.24 0.96 4.05
CA ASN A 774 -28.43 1.57 4.62
C ASN A 774 -28.02 2.66 5.62
N GLU A 775 -28.96 3.43 6.17
CA GLU A 775 -28.69 4.57 7.06
C GLU A 775 -27.78 4.26 8.26
N ARG A 776 -27.66 2.98 8.65
CA ARG A 776 -26.96 2.53 9.85
C ARG A 776 -25.86 1.51 9.56
N SER A 777 -25.49 1.25 8.31
CA SER A 777 -24.41 0.30 7.98
C SER A 777 -23.88 0.37 6.54
N LEU A 778 -22.68 -0.17 6.36
CA LEU A 778 -22.05 -0.42 5.07
C LEU A 778 -21.38 -1.81 5.08
N GLU A 779 -21.87 -2.71 4.23
CA GLU A 779 -21.25 -4.00 3.90
C GLU A 779 -20.62 -3.89 2.52
N VAL A 780 -19.31 -4.10 2.40
CA VAL A 780 -18.59 -4.07 1.12
C VAL A 780 -17.98 -5.43 0.84
N THR A 781 -18.14 -5.94 -0.38
CA THR A 781 -17.50 -7.17 -0.87
C THR A 781 -16.71 -6.88 -2.14
N SER A 782 -15.43 -7.23 -2.13
CA SER A 782 -14.53 -7.22 -3.28
C SER A 782 -14.31 -8.64 -3.81
N ARG A 783 -14.52 -8.84 -5.11
CA ARG A 783 -14.12 -10.05 -5.83
C ARG A 783 -12.94 -9.72 -6.73
N ILE A 784 -11.88 -10.50 -6.64
CA ILE A 784 -10.69 -10.35 -7.48
C ILE A 784 -10.76 -11.41 -8.56
N VAL A 785 -10.77 -10.99 -9.83
CA VAL A 785 -10.99 -11.83 -11.01
C VAL A 785 -9.76 -11.78 -11.91
N ASP A 786 -9.27 -12.94 -12.33
CA ASP A 786 -8.18 -13.13 -13.31
C ASP A 786 -8.66 -12.67 -14.70
N THR A 787 -7.90 -11.80 -15.38
CA THR A 787 -8.34 -11.26 -16.69
C THR A 787 -8.18 -12.24 -17.83
N GLU A 788 -7.26 -13.20 -17.74
CA GLU A 788 -7.05 -14.19 -18.78
C GLU A 788 -8.11 -15.29 -18.74
N THR A 789 -8.54 -15.70 -17.55
CA THR A 789 -9.40 -16.89 -17.35
C THR A 789 -10.83 -16.58 -16.94
N SER A 790 -11.10 -15.36 -16.44
CA SER A 790 -12.38 -14.97 -15.79
C SER A 790 -12.68 -15.71 -14.46
N GLU A 791 -11.70 -16.43 -13.90
CA GLU A 791 -11.82 -17.14 -12.63
C GLU A 791 -11.73 -16.18 -11.43
N VAL A 792 -12.46 -16.46 -10.35
CA VAL A 792 -12.40 -15.66 -9.12
C VAL A 792 -11.22 -16.13 -8.25
N MET A 793 -10.17 -15.33 -8.19
CA MET A 793 -8.94 -15.63 -7.44
C MET A 793 -9.11 -15.47 -5.92
N SER A 794 -9.99 -14.56 -5.49
CA SER A 794 -10.28 -14.29 -4.09
C SER A 794 -11.60 -13.51 -3.92
N VAL A 795 -12.31 -13.75 -2.82
CA VAL A 795 -13.46 -12.95 -2.37
C VAL A 795 -13.17 -12.47 -0.95
N LEU A 796 -13.37 -11.19 -0.69
CA LEU A 796 -13.09 -10.54 0.59
C LEU A 796 -14.18 -9.52 0.91
N ASP A 797 -14.54 -9.38 2.18
CA ASP A 797 -15.52 -8.39 2.62
C ASP A 797 -15.10 -7.61 3.87
N VAL A 798 -15.81 -6.51 4.13
CA VAL A 798 -15.68 -5.65 5.32
C VAL A 798 -17.05 -5.11 5.69
N TYR A 799 -17.29 -4.86 6.98
CA TYR A 799 -18.56 -4.40 7.52
C TYR A 799 -18.38 -3.34 8.61
N THR A 800 -19.28 -2.36 8.68
CA THR A 800 -19.39 -1.40 9.76
C THR A 800 -20.84 -0.94 9.96
N GLU A 801 -21.19 -0.56 11.19
CA GLU A 801 -22.41 0.21 11.51
C GLU A 801 -22.14 1.73 11.55
N ASP A 802 -20.89 2.16 11.68
CA ASP A 802 -20.50 3.58 11.56
C ASP A 802 -20.24 3.92 10.09
N VAL A 803 -21.19 4.63 9.46
CA VAL A 803 -21.12 5.07 8.05
C VAL A 803 -20.47 6.46 7.86
N SER A 804 -19.83 7.01 8.89
CA SER A 804 -19.11 8.29 8.80
C SER A 804 -17.91 8.20 7.85
N ALA A 805 -17.55 9.33 7.21
CA ALA A 805 -16.45 9.36 6.24
C ALA A 805 -15.09 8.87 6.81
N ALA A 806 -14.85 9.06 8.11
CA ALA A 806 -13.64 8.57 8.78
C ALA A 806 -13.67 7.04 8.97
N SER A 807 -14.80 6.49 9.41
CA SER A 807 -15.00 5.03 9.52
C SER A 807 -14.94 4.36 8.14
N VAL A 808 -15.63 4.90 7.13
CA VAL A 808 -15.60 4.39 5.75
C VAL A 808 -14.19 4.42 5.17
N LYS A 809 -13.40 5.48 5.40
CA LYS A 809 -11.98 5.50 5.00
C LYS A 809 -11.19 4.36 5.67
N ASN A 810 -11.30 4.23 6.99
CA ASN A 810 -10.60 3.16 7.74
C ASN A 810 -11.03 1.76 7.26
N LEU A 811 -12.31 1.57 6.96
CA LEU A 811 -12.87 0.32 6.44
C LEU A 811 -12.25 -0.05 5.08
N MET A 812 -12.08 0.93 4.19
CA MET A 812 -11.44 0.72 2.89
C MET A 812 -9.92 0.49 3.02
N THR A 813 -9.25 1.11 4.00
CA THR A 813 -7.85 0.77 4.33
C THR A 813 -7.71 -0.67 4.83
N VAL A 814 -8.62 -1.13 5.69
CA VAL A 814 -8.65 -2.54 6.14
C VAL A 814 -8.90 -3.48 4.95
N LEU A 815 -9.85 -3.17 4.07
CA LEU A 815 -10.13 -3.96 2.87
C LEU A 815 -8.92 -4.03 1.93
N ALA A 816 -8.24 -2.90 1.67
CA ALA A 816 -7.02 -2.88 0.87
C ALA A 816 -5.90 -3.73 1.49
N ALA A 817 -5.75 -3.72 2.82
CA ALA A 817 -4.81 -4.58 3.54
C ALA A 817 -5.19 -6.07 3.46
N LYS A 818 -6.49 -6.42 3.52
CA LYS A 818 -6.97 -7.80 3.27
C LYS A 818 -6.60 -8.26 1.87
N ILE A 819 -6.84 -7.42 0.86
CA ILE A 819 -6.53 -7.71 -0.55
C ILE A 819 -5.01 -7.88 -0.73
N ALA A 820 -4.20 -6.99 -0.16
CA ALA A 820 -2.74 -7.12 -0.22
C ALA A 820 -2.23 -8.38 0.50
N ARG A 821 -2.86 -8.81 1.59
CA ARG A 821 -2.52 -10.05 2.30
C ARG A 821 -2.97 -11.32 1.56
N SER A 822 -4.06 -11.27 0.79
CA SER A 822 -4.56 -12.46 0.07
C SER A 822 -3.72 -12.83 -1.16
N PHE A 823 -2.87 -11.92 -1.61
CA PHE A 823 -1.84 -12.14 -2.63
C PHE A 823 -0.48 -11.71 -2.06
N PRO A 824 0.30 -12.54 -1.37
CA PRO A 824 1.62 -12.13 -0.87
C PRO A 824 2.63 -11.92 -2.01
N VAL A 825 3.68 -11.12 -1.76
CA VAL A 825 4.93 -11.19 -2.55
C VAL A 825 5.95 -11.97 -1.73
N VAL A 826 6.36 -13.11 -2.26
CA VAL A 826 7.34 -14.02 -1.65
C VAL A 826 8.44 -14.33 -2.66
N GLU A 827 9.68 -14.40 -2.18
CA GLU A 827 10.83 -14.90 -2.93
C GLU A 827 11.03 -16.39 -2.63
N GLY A 828 11.58 -17.11 -3.61
CA GLY A 828 11.88 -18.54 -3.53
C GLY A 828 12.92 -18.95 -4.57
N ILE A 829 13.15 -20.24 -4.69
CA ILE A 829 14.22 -20.84 -5.50
C ILE A 829 13.65 -21.88 -6.48
N VAL A 830 14.17 -21.90 -7.71
CA VAL A 830 13.93 -22.95 -8.70
C VAL A 830 14.64 -24.24 -8.26
N ILE A 831 13.85 -25.28 -8.02
CA ILE A 831 14.30 -26.63 -7.66
C ILE A 831 14.70 -27.41 -8.91
N SER A 832 13.81 -27.45 -9.92
CA SER A 832 14.03 -28.17 -11.18
C SER A 832 13.23 -27.54 -12.32
N ARG A 833 13.43 -28.04 -13.54
CA ARG A 833 12.71 -27.60 -14.73
C ARG A 833 12.52 -28.75 -15.71
N ASP A 834 11.26 -28.95 -16.10
CA ASP A 834 10.82 -29.92 -17.12
C ASP A 834 10.17 -29.13 -18.26
N ASP A 835 10.98 -28.79 -19.28
CA ASP A 835 10.63 -27.98 -20.45
C ASP A 835 9.88 -26.66 -20.13
N ASP A 836 8.54 -26.72 -20.13
CA ASP A 836 7.56 -25.66 -19.95
C ASP A 836 7.07 -25.47 -18.50
N LYS A 837 7.30 -26.45 -17.61
CA LYS A 837 7.07 -26.33 -16.17
C LYS A 837 8.39 -26.11 -15.42
N VAL A 838 8.38 -25.22 -14.44
CA VAL A 838 9.49 -24.95 -13.52
C VAL A 838 9.01 -25.26 -12.10
N VAL A 839 9.75 -26.07 -11.35
CA VAL A 839 9.41 -26.43 -9.97
C VAL A 839 10.10 -25.46 -9.02
N THR A 840 9.39 -24.93 -8.03
CA THR A 840 9.90 -23.96 -7.05
C THR A 840 9.53 -24.35 -5.62
N ASP A 841 10.29 -23.88 -4.64
CA ASP A 841 10.06 -24.11 -3.20
C ASP A 841 8.88 -23.31 -2.58
N LEU A 842 8.14 -22.57 -3.40
CA LEU A 842 6.95 -21.82 -2.99
C LEU A 842 5.77 -22.79 -2.79
N GLY A 843 5.37 -23.04 -1.54
CA GLY A 843 4.25 -23.91 -1.17
C GLY A 843 3.09 -23.18 -0.49
N ALA A 844 2.07 -23.94 -0.07
CA ALA A 844 0.88 -23.41 0.60
C ALA A 844 1.16 -22.57 1.87
N PRO A 845 2.16 -22.87 2.73
CA PRO A 845 2.51 -22.04 3.90
C PRO A 845 2.97 -20.62 3.55
N GLN A 846 3.53 -20.40 2.35
CA GLN A 846 3.86 -19.07 1.82
C GLN A 846 2.63 -18.30 1.32
N MET A 847 1.41 -18.83 1.48
CA MET A 847 0.12 -18.27 1.05
C MET A 847 -0.01 -18.01 -0.47
N VAL A 848 0.82 -18.65 -1.29
CA VAL A 848 0.68 -18.65 -2.76
C VAL A 848 -0.45 -19.58 -3.21
N ARG A 849 -0.97 -19.37 -4.42
CA ARG A 849 -2.14 -20.10 -4.96
C ARG A 849 -1.89 -20.47 -6.42
N GLN A 850 -2.74 -21.35 -6.97
CA GLN A 850 -2.89 -21.45 -8.42
C GLN A 850 -3.26 -20.05 -8.99
N ARG A 851 -2.80 -19.76 -10.22
CA ARG A 851 -2.86 -18.44 -10.86
C ARG A 851 -2.06 -17.31 -10.19
N THR A 852 -1.31 -17.55 -9.10
CA THR A 852 -0.35 -16.55 -8.63
C THR A 852 0.72 -16.32 -9.72
N GLY A 853 0.77 -15.11 -10.26
CA GLY A 853 1.79 -14.69 -11.23
C GLY A 853 3.19 -14.68 -10.59
N ALA A 854 4.22 -14.96 -11.37
CA ALA A 854 5.59 -15.03 -10.88
C ALA A 854 6.64 -14.72 -11.95
N ILE A 855 7.78 -14.17 -11.50
CA ILE A 855 8.93 -13.78 -12.31
C ILE A 855 10.12 -14.63 -11.87
N ILE A 856 10.76 -15.32 -12.83
CA ILE A 856 12.00 -16.05 -12.61
C ILE A 856 13.18 -15.17 -13.03
N TYR A 857 14.17 -15.04 -12.15
CA TYR A 857 15.29 -14.13 -12.32
C TYR A 857 16.60 -14.70 -11.76
N ARG A 858 17.72 -14.14 -12.21
CA ARG A 858 19.06 -14.43 -11.68
C ARG A 858 19.66 -13.16 -11.08
N LYS A 859 20.51 -13.31 -10.06
CA LYS A 859 21.40 -12.24 -9.61
C LYS A 859 22.47 -12.03 -10.70
N GLY A 860 22.50 -10.83 -11.26
CA GLY A 860 23.45 -10.41 -12.28
C GLY A 860 24.80 -10.02 -11.67
N ALA A 861 25.43 -8.98 -12.21
CA ALA A 861 26.67 -8.43 -11.65
C ALA A 861 26.47 -8.04 -10.17
N GLU A 862 27.38 -8.51 -9.31
CA GLU A 862 27.46 -8.08 -7.92
C GLU A 862 28.19 -6.72 -7.87
N ILE A 863 27.50 -5.69 -7.39
CA ILE A 863 28.10 -4.36 -7.23
C ILE A 863 28.84 -4.35 -5.90
N LYS A 864 30.17 -4.44 -5.95
CA LYS A 864 31.03 -4.30 -4.77
C LYS A 864 31.54 -2.89 -4.63
N HIS A 865 31.59 -2.42 -3.40
CA HIS A 865 32.29 -1.20 -3.07
C HIS A 865 33.81 -1.39 -3.35
N PRO A 866 34.48 -0.49 -4.10
CA PRO A 866 35.82 -0.73 -4.62
C PRO A 866 36.92 -0.85 -3.55
N VAL A 867 36.83 -0.09 -2.45
CA VAL A 867 37.82 -0.13 -1.35
C VAL A 867 37.49 -1.22 -0.31
N THR A 868 36.32 -1.13 0.32
CA THR A 868 35.90 -2.04 1.41
C THR A 868 35.56 -3.47 0.96
N GLY A 869 35.32 -3.70 -0.34
CA GLY A 869 34.90 -4.99 -0.90
C GLY A 869 33.48 -5.43 -0.51
N LYS A 870 32.76 -4.64 0.30
CA LYS A 870 31.41 -4.96 0.78
C LYS A 870 30.41 -4.95 -0.38
N SER A 871 29.43 -5.85 -0.33
CA SER A 871 28.39 -5.99 -1.37
C SER A 871 27.32 -4.92 -1.21
N LEU A 872 27.04 -4.18 -2.28
CA LEU A 872 26.01 -3.13 -2.37
C LEU A 872 24.73 -3.64 -3.04
N GLY A 873 24.67 -4.96 -3.26
CA GLY A 873 23.60 -5.68 -3.94
C GLY A 873 23.99 -6.14 -5.34
N PHE A 874 22.98 -6.58 -6.09
CA PHE A 874 23.13 -7.25 -7.38
C PHE A 874 22.17 -6.63 -8.38
N GLU A 875 22.58 -6.54 -9.65
CA GLU A 875 21.61 -6.36 -10.73
C GLU A 875 20.69 -7.60 -10.84
N THR A 876 19.57 -7.47 -11.54
CA THR A 876 18.55 -8.54 -11.63
C THR A 876 18.23 -8.86 -13.08
N GLU A 877 18.55 -10.09 -13.48
CA GLU A 877 18.39 -10.60 -14.83
C GLU A 877 17.06 -11.38 -14.94
N LYS A 878 16.02 -10.80 -15.56
CA LYS A 878 14.78 -11.55 -15.86
C LYS A 878 15.06 -12.69 -16.86
N LEU A 879 14.65 -13.91 -16.50
CA LEU A 879 14.78 -15.13 -17.32
C LEU A 879 13.44 -15.53 -17.96
N GLY A 880 12.33 -15.37 -17.24
CA GLY A 880 10.98 -15.61 -17.76
C GLY A 880 9.89 -15.19 -16.76
N GLU A 881 8.65 -15.14 -17.24
CA GLU A 881 7.46 -14.83 -16.44
C GLU A 881 6.37 -15.89 -16.70
N GLY A 882 5.53 -16.17 -15.69
CA GLY A 882 4.50 -17.19 -15.76
C GLY A 882 3.55 -17.17 -14.56
N TYR A 883 2.81 -18.25 -14.35
CA TYR A 883 1.89 -18.42 -13.22
C TYR A 883 2.05 -19.79 -12.56
N LEU A 884 1.72 -19.89 -11.26
CA LEU A 884 1.64 -21.18 -10.58
C LEU A 884 0.43 -21.97 -11.09
N ASP A 885 0.69 -23.17 -11.58
CA ASP A 885 -0.25 -24.08 -12.24
C ASP A 885 -0.72 -25.17 -11.26
N GLU A 886 0.19 -25.65 -10.42
CA GLU A 886 -0.05 -26.58 -9.30
C GLU A 886 0.67 -26.05 -8.06
N VAL A 887 0.02 -26.03 -6.89
CA VAL A 887 0.63 -25.68 -5.59
C VAL A 887 0.42 -26.84 -4.62
N GLN A 888 1.49 -27.24 -3.92
CA GLN A 888 1.47 -28.26 -2.86
C GLN A 888 2.01 -27.66 -1.55
N GLU A 889 2.11 -28.47 -0.51
CA GLU A 889 2.50 -28.00 0.84
C GLU A 889 3.93 -27.42 0.88
N SER A 890 4.87 -27.96 0.10
CA SER A 890 6.29 -27.59 0.15
C SER A 890 6.89 -27.12 -1.17
N PHE A 891 6.12 -27.11 -2.26
CA PHE A 891 6.57 -26.70 -3.58
C PHE A 891 5.40 -26.33 -4.50
N SER A 892 5.69 -25.68 -5.63
CA SER A 892 4.73 -25.45 -6.71
C SER A 892 5.35 -25.66 -8.08
N LYS A 893 4.50 -25.82 -9.10
CA LYS A 893 4.89 -25.88 -10.51
C LYS A 893 4.41 -24.60 -11.20
N LEU A 894 5.37 -23.80 -11.67
CA LEU A 894 5.17 -22.59 -12.45
C LEU A 894 5.13 -22.96 -13.94
N LYS A 895 4.08 -22.54 -14.64
CA LYS A 895 3.95 -22.66 -16.10
C LYS A 895 4.36 -21.34 -16.75
N LEU A 896 5.33 -21.41 -17.66
CA LEU A 896 5.89 -20.24 -18.33
C LEU A 896 4.91 -19.65 -19.36
N VAL A 897 4.79 -18.33 -19.37
CA VAL A 897 4.01 -17.54 -20.35
C VAL A 897 4.96 -16.75 -21.26
N GLN A 898 6.00 -16.14 -20.68
CA GLN A 898 7.02 -15.38 -21.42
C GLN A 898 8.41 -15.93 -21.15
N ARG A 899 9.18 -16.13 -22.22
CA ARG A 899 10.61 -16.51 -22.19
C ARG A 899 11.43 -15.42 -22.85
N TYR A 900 12.49 -14.95 -22.20
CA TYR A 900 13.49 -14.11 -22.83
C TYR A 900 14.45 -15.04 -23.59
N ARG A 901 14.45 -14.96 -24.93
CA ARG A 901 14.77 -16.10 -25.83
C ARG A 901 16.16 -16.72 -25.65
N ASP A 902 17.12 -15.97 -25.12
CA ASP A 902 18.53 -16.37 -25.03
C ASP A 902 18.92 -16.93 -23.65
N ARG A 903 17.96 -17.08 -22.72
CA ARG A 903 18.22 -17.35 -21.30
C ARG A 903 17.69 -18.70 -20.82
N VAL A 904 18.61 -19.59 -20.45
CA VAL A 904 18.28 -20.88 -19.81
C VAL A 904 18.03 -20.69 -18.31
N ILE A 905 16.81 -21.01 -17.88
CA ILE A 905 16.44 -21.22 -16.47
C ILE A 905 17.05 -22.54 -15.97
N LYS A 906 17.65 -22.50 -14.78
CA LYS A 906 18.40 -23.57 -14.10
C LYS A 906 17.90 -23.74 -12.66
N PRO A 907 18.17 -24.88 -12.00
CA PRO A 907 18.14 -24.97 -10.54
C PRO A 907 18.98 -23.86 -9.88
N THR A 908 18.57 -23.38 -8.71
CA THR A 908 19.15 -22.23 -7.96
C THR A 908 18.91 -20.84 -8.55
N ASP A 909 18.26 -20.71 -9.72
CA ASP A 909 17.67 -19.43 -10.11
C ASP A 909 16.55 -19.02 -9.13
N LEU A 910 16.29 -17.72 -9.02
CA LEU A 910 15.33 -17.19 -8.05
C LEU A 910 13.96 -17.00 -8.70
N VAL A 911 12.91 -17.09 -7.90
CA VAL A 911 11.53 -16.75 -8.28
C VAL A 911 10.96 -15.74 -7.29
N VAL A 912 10.14 -14.81 -7.78
CA VAL A 912 9.34 -13.91 -6.94
C VAL A 912 7.92 -13.81 -7.46
N THR A 913 6.92 -13.82 -6.57
CA THR A 913 5.52 -13.65 -6.98
C THR A 913 5.17 -12.19 -7.30
N LYS A 914 4.34 -11.98 -8.33
CA LYS A 914 3.88 -10.66 -8.80
C LYS A 914 2.92 -10.01 -7.83
#